data_AF-A0AA39W654-F1
#
_entry.id   AF-A0AA39W654-F1
#
_cell.length_a   1.000
_cell.length_b   1.000
_cell.length_c   1.000
_cell.angle_alpha   90.00
_cell.angle_beta   90.00
_cell.angle_gamma   90.00
#
_symmetry.space_group_name_H-M   'P 1'
#
loop_
_entity.id
_entity.type
_entity.pdbx_description
1 polymer ?
#
loop_
_entity_poly.entity_id
_entity_poly.type
_entity_poly.pdbx_seq_one_letter_code
_entity_poly.pdbx_strand_id
1 'polypeptide(L)'
;MSASQRILCALSLRHSHSCYIQPKTRESLFLLRSSSRSYLSLARSLIFTSSVSVSRTVTMPNSKRKGGHRQDKTNAPSSAAEGESSAVAESIANRISGLNIAENSEQTIWKPKSYGTVSGAATAEVKSASDAATSQKSRTCLSKIFSGNLLENFTVDNSTYSLAEIRATFYPKFENEKSDQEVRTRMIEIVSKGLATVEVSLKHSGSLFMYAGYNGGAYAKNSFGNIYTAVGVFVLGRMFREAWGAEAGKKQAEFNDMLEKNRMCISMELVTAVLGDHGQRPHEDYVVVTAVTEFGNGKPKFYSTPEIIAFCRKWRLPTNHVWLFSTRKSVASFFAVYDALCEEGTATSVCRALDEVADISIPGSNDHIKAQGEILEGLVARIVSHESSKHMQEVLRDFPPPPLDGDGLGLGPSLREICAANRSDEKQQIKALLQNVGSSFCPDYSDWFGIETGEPHLRNADRSVLTKFLQSHPADFATTKLQEMMRLMRDKHYPASFKCYHNFHKIDSVSKDNLFYKMVIHVHSDSVFRRYQKEMRHNPGLWPLYRGFFVDINLFKANKERAAEIARNNDMAENAGGNGGISGIDGLADNDANLMIKLKFLTYKIRTFLIRNGLSILFKDGPAAYKAYYLRQMKIWGTSSGKQKQLCKMLDEWAVYIRRKCGNDKLSSSIYLSEAEPFLEQYARRSPENQALVGSAGNLVSVEDFLAIVEGGRDEEGDLDSEKGSPPSSPKPSVKDTVQKDEGLIIFFPGIPGCAKSALCKELLNAPGKIEDDRPVHSLMGDLIKGRYWPKVADERKKKPYSIILADKNAPNEEVWRQIEDMCRSTRASAVPVVPDSEGTDSNPYALDALAVFMFRVLQRVNHPGNLDKNSPTAGFVLLMFYHLYEGKSRKEFESELVERFGSLVKMPLLNEDRSPLPDPVRSVLEEGINLYKLHTARHGRWESTKGSYAKEWVKWEKQLRETLFSHADYLCSIQVPFESAVKQVLDQLRLVAKGERTTPSSEKRRFGAIVFAAVSLPVEKIQSLLDNLAGTNPEIELFFKDKDMESNLNKAHITLAHKRSHGVTAVASYGVFLNREVPVELTALFFNDKMAALEAHLGSVDGENIVSKNQWPHITLWTRAGVAPKEANSLPQLHSEGKATRIEINPPITISGPLGFY
;
A
#
# COMPACT_ATOMS: atom_id res chain seq x y z
N MET A 1 47.11 3.85 -27.07
CA MET A 1 47.38 3.17 -28.36
C MET A 1 46.64 1.84 -28.37
N SER A 2 46.28 1.31 -29.54
CA SER A 2 45.29 0.23 -29.70
C SER A 2 45.89 -1.16 -29.86
N ALA A 3 45.11 -2.20 -29.51
CA ALA A 3 45.32 -3.59 -29.94
C ALA A 3 43.99 -4.37 -29.95
N SER A 4 43.03 -3.95 -30.78
CA SER A 4 41.87 -4.78 -31.15
C SER A 4 42.24 -5.74 -32.30
N GLN A 5 41.39 -6.73 -32.56
CA GLN A 5 41.44 -7.71 -33.67
C GLN A 5 42.41 -8.90 -33.53
N ARG A 6 41.83 -10.10 -33.33
CA ARG A 6 42.13 -11.44 -33.91
C ARG A 6 41.25 -12.45 -33.13
N ILE A 7 40.55 -13.44 -33.71
CA ILE A 7 40.26 -13.85 -35.10
C ILE A 7 38.84 -14.49 -35.09
N LEU A 8 38.13 -14.49 -36.23
CA LEU A 8 36.86 -15.22 -36.42
C LEU A 8 37.07 -16.55 -37.17
N CYS A 9 36.28 -17.56 -36.79
CA CYS A 9 35.92 -18.78 -37.55
C CYS A 9 37.03 -19.76 -38.03
N ALA A 10 37.00 -21.00 -37.51
CA ALA A 10 37.50 -22.19 -38.21
C ALA A 10 36.78 -23.51 -37.80
N LEU A 11 35.82 -23.93 -38.62
CA LEU A 11 35.53 -25.32 -39.06
C LEU A 11 35.52 -26.52 -38.07
N SER A 12 34.29 -27.00 -37.80
CA SER A 12 33.71 -28.25 -38.39
C SER A 12 34.11 -29.68 -37.94
N LEU A 13 33.13 -30.59 -38.14
CA LEU A 13 33.17 -32.07 -38.23
C LEU A 13 33.41 -32.95 -36.97
N ARG A 14 32.35 -33.67 -36.58
CA ARG A 14 32.20 -35.11 -36.91
C ARG A 14 30.71 -35.48 -37.12
N HIS A 15 30.44 -36.63 -37.72
CA HIS A 15 29.19 -36.91 -38.47
C HIS A 15 28.88 -38.42 -38.51
N SER A 16 27.62 -38.83 -38.28
CA SER A 16 27.01 -40.15 -38.60
C SER A 16 25.65 -40.31 -37.89
N HIS A 17 24.56 -40.86 -38.44
CA HIS A 17 24.09 -41.11 -39.81
C HIS A 17 22.54 -40.94 -39.76
N SER A 18 21.90 -40.10 -40.58
CA SER A 18 21.48 -40.36 -41.97
C SER A 18 20.39 -41.44 -42.14
N CYS A 19 19.16 -41.02 -42.45
CA CYS A 19 18.41 -41.58 -43.58
C CYS A 19 17.45 -40.51 -44.16
N TYR A 20 17.28 -40.50 -45.49
CA TYR A 20 16.60 -39.45 -46.27
C TYR A 20 15.40 -40.03 -47.03
N ILE A 21 14.20 -39.41 -46.94
CA ILE A 21 13.20 -39.46 -48.03
C ILE A 21 12.48 -38.09 -48.15
N GLN A 22 12.42 -37.61 -49.38
CA GLN A 22 11.55 -36.55 -49.93
C GLN A 22 11.38 -36.85 -51.43
N PRO A 23 10.53 -36.14 -52.23
CA PRO A 23 9.55 -35.10 -51.89
C PRO A 23 8.14 -35.36 -52.51
N LYS A 24 7.15 -34.48 -52.27
CA LYS A 24 6.43 -33.69 -53.32
C LYS A 24 5.11 -33.02 -52.88
N THR A 25 4.92 -31.86 -53.48
CA THR A 25 3.72 -31.03 -53.69
C THR A 25 2.34 -31.72 -53.74
N ARG A 26 1.31 -31.14 -53.08
CA ARG A 26 0.17 -30.48 -53.76
C ARG A 26 -0.69 -29.60 -52.84
N GLU A 27 -1.68 -28.91 -53.44
CA GLU A 27 -2.59 -27.93 -52.84
C GLU A 27 -3.93 -28.55 -52.37
N SER A 28 -4.79 -27.65 -51.85
CA SER A 28 -6.27 -27.69 -51.83
C SER A 28 -6.99 -28.12 -50.55
N LEU A 29 -8.13 -27.43 -50.39
CA LEU A 29 -9.13 -27.50 -49.33
C LEU A 29 -9.70 -28.90 -49.09
N PHE A 30 -10.27 -29.15 -47.90
CA PHE A 30 -11.73 -29.30 -47.77
C PHE A 30 -12.23 -29.20 -46.31
N LEU A 31 -13.56 -29.33 -46.15
CA LEU A 31 -14.38 -28.94 -45.00
C LEU A 31 -14.61 -30.06 -43.97
N LEU A 32 -14.96 -29.63 -42.74
CA LEU A 32 -15.89 -30.28 -41.80
C LEU A 32 -15.65 -31.76 -41.38
N ARG A 33 -15.47 -31.97 -40.07
CA ARG A 33 -16.54 -32.64 -39.29
C ARG A 33 -16.45 -32.42 -37.77
N SER A 34 -17.58 -32.04 -37.19
CA SER A 34 -17.86 -32.08 -35.75
C SER A 34 -18.33 -33.48 -35.32
N SER A 35 -17.91 -33.94 -34.14
CA SER A 35 -18.39 -35.18 -33.52
C SER A 35 -18.71 -34.99 -32.03
N SER A 36 -19.85 -34.35 -31.76
CA SER A 36 -20.40 -34.24 -30.41
C SER A 36 -20.79 -35.60 -29.83
N ARG A 37 -20.36 -35.92 -28.61
CA ARG A 37 -21.03 -36.92 -27.75
C ARG A 37 -21.43 -36.26 -26.44
N SER A 38 -22.75 -36.21 -26.22
CA SER A 38 -23.39 -35.62 -25.05
C SER A 38 -23.62 -36.66 -23.96
N TYR A 39 -23.49 -36.23 -22.70
CA TYR A 39 -24.19 -36.82 -21.57
C TYR A 39 -25.03 -35.73 -20.90
N LEU A 40 -26.25 -36.09 -20.52
CA LEU A 40 -27.26 -35.17 -19.98
C LEU A 40 -27.59 -35.57 -18.54
N SER A 41 -27.58 -34.59 -17.62
CA SER A 41 -28.44 -34.65 -16.44
C SER A 41 -28.95 -33.25 -16.05
N LEU A 42 -30.27 -33.16 -16.03
CA LEU A 42 -31.09 -31.99 -15.80
C LEU A 42 -30.72 -31.16 -14.55
N ALA A 43 -30.69 -29.83 -14.72
CA ALA A 43 -31.05 -28.89 -13.66
C ALA A 43 -32.46 -28.33 -13.95
N ARG A 44 -33.37 -28.39 -12.96
CA ARG A 44 -34.72 -27.80 -13.09
C ARG A 44 -34.71 -26.32 -12.72
N SER A 45 -35.09 -25.46 -13.65
CA SER A 45 -35.51 -24.09 -13.35
C SER A 45 -36.97 -24.05 -12.88
N LEU A 46 -37.26 -23.30 -11.81
CA LEU A 46 -38.62 -22.90 -11.45
C LEU A 46 -38.75 -21.39 -11.57
N ILE A 47 -39.65 -20.95 -12.45
CA ILE A 47 -40.02 -19.55 -12.64
C ILE A 47 -41.25 -19.28 -11.78
N PHE A 48 -41.25 -18.20 -11.02
CA PHE A 48 -42.47 -17.61 -10.47
C PHE A 48 -42.65 -16.20 -11.02
N THR A 49 -43.68 -16.04 -11.84
CA THR A 49 -44.16 -14.74 -12.32
C THR A 49 -45.12 -14.13 -11.30
N SER A 50 -45.05 -12.81 -11.13
CA SER A 50 -46.22 -12.04 -10.74
C SER A 50 -46.15 -10.67 -11.39
N SER A 51 -47.23 -10.30 -12.08
CA SER A 51 -47.37 -9.04 -12.82
C SER A 51 -48.57 -8.27 -12.28
N VAL A 52 -48.35 -7.05 -11.80
CA VAL A 52 -49.42 -6.11 -11.46
C VAL A 52 -49.06 -4.74 -12.02
N SER A 53 -49.72 -4.38 -13.11
CA SER A 53 -49.67 -3.05 -13.70
C SER A 53 -50.92 -2.26 -13.33
N VAL A 54 -50.76 -1.10 -12.69
CA VAL A 54 -51.84 -0.14 -12.47
C VAL A 54 -51.34 1.27 -12.79
N SER A 55 -51.79 1.79 -13.92
CA SER A 55 -51.53 3.17 -14.33
C SER A 55 -52.70 4.07 -13.91
N ARG A 56 -52.45 5.14 -13.14
CA ARG A 56 -53.20 6.39 -13.26
C ARG A 56 -52.47 7.59 -12.67
N THR A 57 -52.65 8.72 -13.34
CA THR A 57 -52.17 10.06 -12.98
C THR A 57 -53.20 10.81 -12.11
N VAL A 58 -52.82 11.99 -11.60
CA VAL A 58 -53.60 13.27 -11.52
C VAL A 58 -53.39 14.06 -10.19
N THR A 59 -52.91 15.31 -10.35
CA THR A 59 -52.91 16.49 -9.43
C THR A 59 -52.27 16.47 -8.02
N MET A 60 -51.48 17.53 -7.74
CA MET A 60 -51.38 18.17 -6.42
C MET A 60 -52.58 19.11 -6.18
N PRO A 61 -52.81 19.54 -4.93
CA PRO A 61 -52.87 21.00 -4.71
C PRO A 61 -52.07 21.49 -3.47
N ASN A 62 -51.72 22.78 -3.50
CA ASN A 62 -51.10 23.50 -2.37
C ASN A 62 -52.13 23.91 -1.29
N SER A 63 -51.73 23.99 -0.01
CA SER A 63 -51.48 25.27 0.70
C SER A 63 -51.75 25.31 2.24
N LYS A 64 -51.11 26.31 2.89
CA LYS A 64 -51.54 27.08 4.10
C LYS A 64 -51.57 26.45 5.53
N ARG A 65 -50.51 26.79 6.28
CA ARG A 65 -50.48 27.62 7.53
C ARG A 65 -51.19 27.20 8.86
N LYS A 66 -50.33 27.15 9.90
CA LYS A 66 -50.40 27.77 11.27
C LYS A 66 -51.38 27.24 12.36
N GLY A 67 -50.84 27.20 13.59
CA GLY A 67 -51.55 27.16 14.89
C GLY A 67 -51.49 25.79 15.60
N GLY A 68 -51.13 25.64 16.89
CA GLY A 68 -50.43 26.53 17.83
C GLY A 68 -51.22 26.97 19.08
N HIS A 69 -50.87 26.46 20.27
CA HIS A 69 -51.15 27.13 21.56
C HIS A 69 -50.18 26.71 22.69
N ARG A 70 -50.26 27.40 23.84
CA ARG A 70 -49.29 27.42 24.96
C ARG A 70 -49.96 27.78 26.29
N GLN A 71 -49.56 27.13 27.39
CA GLN A 71 -49.68 27.54 28.82
C GLN A 71 -48.79 26.58 29.66
N ASP A 72 -47.99 26.93 30.70
CA ASP A 72 -48.09 27.87 31.85
C ASP A 72 -49.09 27.39 32.94
N LYS A 73 -48.83 27.33 34.26
CA LYS A 73 -47.73 27.73 35.19
C LYS A 73 -47.78 26.82 36.46
N THR A 74 -46.77 26.72 37.35
CA THR A 74 -46.42 27.58 38.52
C THR A 74 -45.16 26.99 39.21
N ASN A 75 -44.16 27.68 39.78
CA ASN A 75 -44.06 28.75 40.82
C ASN A 75 -44.27 28.25 42.29
N ALA A 76 -43.49 28.60 43.33
CA ALA A 76 -42.20 29.33 43.46
C ALA A 76 -41.50 29.07 44.87
N PRO A 77 -40.72 29.96 45.58
CA PRO A 77 -39.32 29.65 45.92
C PRO A 77 -38.77 30.05 47.33
N SER A 78 -37.48 29.76 47.62
CA SER A 78 -36.52 30.54 48.49
C SER A 78 -35.16 29.79 48.59
N SER A 79 -33.97 30.39 48.84
CA SER A 79 -33.51 31.80 48.81
C SER A 79 -31.97 31.93 48.89
N ALA A 80 -31.36 32.85 48.11
CA ALA A 80 -30.06 33.56 48.32
C ALA A 80 -28.74 32.71 48.46
N ALA A 81 -27.52 33.22 48.22
CA ALA A 81 -27.02 34.53 47.77
C ALA A 81 -25.74 34.40 46.89
N GLU A 82 -25.38 35.45 46.14
CA GLU A 82 -24.05 35.81 45.56
C GLU A 82 -23.25 34.77 44.71
N GLY A 83 -22.59 35.12 43.59
CA GLY A 83 -22.44 36.41 42.91
C GLY A 83 -21.72 36.28 41.52
N GLU A 84 -21.45 37.43 40.89
CA GLU A 84 -20.65 37.67 39.66
C GLU A 84 -21.04 37.02 38.30
N SER A 85 -21.53 37.87 37.38
CA SER A 85 -21.65 37.67 35.92
C SER A 85 -22.22 38.95 35.28
N SER A 86 -21.92 39.38 34.05
CA SER A 86 -20.75 39.20 33.16
C SER A 86 -20.85 40.20 31.98
N ALA A 87 -19.80 40.31 31.17
CA ALA A 87 -19.76 40.74 29.76
C ALA A 87 -20.54 42.00 29.27
N VAL A 88 -19.76 43.00 28.82
CA VAL A 88 -19.94 43.77 27.56
C VAL A 88 -21.36 44.21 27.15
N ALA A 89 -21.64 45.51 27.31
CA ALA A 89 -22.75 46.21 26.65
C ALA A 89 -22.34 46.81 25.30
N GLU A 90 -23.32 47.26 24.50
CA GLU A 90 -23.08 47.96 23.23
C GLU A 90 -23.83 49.31 23.15
N SER A 91 -23.19 50.28 22.49
CA SER A 91 -23.76 51.46 21.79
C SER A 91 -23.73 52.86 22.46
N ILE A 92 -23.55 53.86 21.57
CA ILE A 92 -23.82 55.32 21.65
C ILE A 92 -22.83 56.22 22.44
N ALA A 93 -21.81 56.66 21.69
CA ALA A 93 -21.06 57.93 21.69
C ALA A 93 -21.37 59.08 22.69
N ASN A 94 -20.32 59.79 23.14
CA ASN A 94 -20.01 61.18 22.70
C ASN A 94 -18.68 61.80 23.23
N ARG A 95 -18.02 62.59 22.35
CA ARG A 95 -17.33 63.90 22.59
C ARG A 95 -16.03 64.09 23.45
N ILE A 96 -15.11 64.84 22.81
CA ILE A 96 -14.36 66.04 23.29
C ILE A 96 -12.97 65.89 23.97
N SER A 97 -11.94 66.13 23.14
CA SER A 97 -10.86 67.14 23.24
C SER A 97 -9.73 67.10 24.29
N GLY A 98 -8.49 67.16 23.77
CA GLY A 98 -7.29 67.73 24.43
C GLY A 98 -6.40 66.72 25.18
N LEU A 99 -5.08 66.84 25.23
CA LEU A 99 -4.13 67.76 24.57
C LEU A 99 -2.76 67.03 24.37
N ASN A 100 -2.12 67.29 23.22
CA ASN A 100 -0.71 67.69 23.00
C ASN A 100 0.34 67.43 24.12
N ILE A 101 1.60 67.04 23.86
CA ILE A 101 2.44 66.97 22.62
C ILE A 101 3.57 65.93 22.88
N ALA A 102 4.46 65.43 21.99
CA ALA A 102 5.18 66.04 20.85
C ALA A 102 5.67 65.02 19.78
N GLU A 103 6.20 65.57 18.67
CA GLU A 103 7.47 65.25 17.96
C GLU A 103 8.28 63.98 18.31
N ASN A 104 8.93 63.24 17.39
CA ASN A 104 9.10 63.32 15.92
C ASN A 104 9.10 61.86 15.36
N SER A 105 8.92 61.53 14.07
CA SER A 105 9.10 62.26 12.80
C SER A 105 8.11 61.82 11.71
N GLU A 106 7.71 62.70 10.79
CA GLU A 106 6.61 62.45 9.83
C GLU A 106 6.99 61.81 8.47
N GLN A 107 5.96 61.25 7.82
CA GLN A 107 5.89 61.00 6.38
C GLN A 107 5.30 62.23 5.66
N THR A 108 5.55 62.43 4.35
CA THR A 108 4.50 62.29 3.30
C THR A 108 4.91 62.76 1.89
N ILE A 109 4.42 62.01 0.89
CA ILE A 109 3.82 62.43 -0.40
C ILE A 109 4.52 63.53 -1.25
N TRP A 110 4.88 63.17 -2.50
CA TRP A 110 4.91 64.12 -3.63
C TRP A 110 4.32 63.47 -4.91
N LYS A 111 3.38 64.16 -5.57
CA LYS A 111 2.86 63.85 -6.91
C LYS A 111 3.77 64.41 -8.03
N PRO A 112 4.01 63.68 -9.14
CA PRO A 112 4.38 64.28 -10.42
C PRO A 112 3.17 64.91 -11.15
N LYS A 113 3.43 65.81 -12.10
CA LYS A 113 2.42 66.49 -12.95
C LYS A 113 2.50 66.04 -14.41
N SER A 114 1.44 66.33 -15.16
CA SER A 114 1.33 66.18 -16.61
C SER A 114 2.15 67.19 -17.42
N TYR A 115 2.80 66.69 -18.47
CA TYR A 115 3.11 67.35 -19.76
C TYR A 115 2.96 66.26 -20.85
N GLY A 116 2.75 66.54 -22.14
CA GLY A 116 2.63 67.82 -22.85
C GLY A 116 3.03 67.58 -24.32
N THR A 117 2.09 67.66 -25.26
CA THR A 117 2.26 67.15 -26.62
C THR A 117 3.09 68.07 -27.52
N VAL A 118 4.04 67.52 -28.30
CA VAL A 118 4.67 68.17 -29.46
C VAL A 118 4.81 67.15 -30.60
N SER A 119 4.57 67.57 -31.84
CA SER A 119 4.64 66.73 -33.05
C SER A 119 5.99 66.84 -33.77
N GLY A 120 6.50 65.71 -34.29
CA GLY A 120 7.56 65.64 -35.30
C GLY A 120 7.07 64.94 -36.56
N ALA A 121 7.58 65.32 -37.74
CA ALA A 121 7.06 64.89 -39.04
C ALA A 121 7.64 63.55 -39.55
N ALA A 122 7.04 63.01 -40.60
CA ALA A 122 7.31 61.68 -41.12
C ALA A 122 8.32 61.63 -42.28
N THR A 123 8.99 60.48 -42.40
CA THR A 123 9.38 59.86 -43.68
C THR A 123 8.82 58.43 -43.72
N ALA A 124 8.70 57.84 -44.91
CA ALA A 124 7.86 56.66 -45.16
C ALA A 124 8.63 55.47 -45.76
N GLU A 125 7.86 54.46 -46.18
CA GLU A 125 8.26 53.23 -46.91
C GLU A 125 8.84 52.08 -46.06
N VAL A 126 8.48 50.81 -46.30
CA VAL A 126 7.39 50.24 -47.12
C VAL A 126 6.86 48.94 -46.46
N LYS A 127 5.63 48.51 -46.83
CA LYS A 127 4.97 47.33 -46.26
C LYS A 127 5.46 46.02 -46.89
N SER A 128 5.64 44.99 -46.08
CA SER A 128 5.20 43.62 -46.41
C SER A 128 4.04 43.27 -45.46
N ALA A 129 2.86 42.95 -46.01
CA ALA A 129 1.62 42.90 -45.22
C ALA A 129 0.69 41.75 -45.64
N SER A 130 0.89 40.59 -45.02
CA SER A 130 -0.07 39.48 -44.92
C SER A 130 0.05 38.88 -43.52
N ASP A 131 -1.07 38.41 -42.96
CA ASP A 131 -1.27 37.74 -41.64
C ASP A 131 -1.72 38.60 -40.44
N ALA A 132 -1.34 39.88 -40.34
CA ALA A 132 -1.69 40.71 -39.17
C ALA A 132 -3.21 40.88 -38.91
N ALA A 133 -4.04 40.79 -39.97
CA ALA A 133 -5.49 41.05 -39.92
C ALA A 133 -6.29 40.01 -39.10
N THR A 134 -5.80 38.77 -39.00
CA THR A 134 -6.54 37.68 -38.33
C THR A 134 -6.39 37.77 -36.81
N SER A 135 -5.20 38.14 -36.32
CA SER A 135 -4.84 38.16 -34.89
C SER A 135 -5.53 39.27 -34.08
N GLN A 136 -5.91 40.39 -34.69
CA GLN A 136 -6.63 41.46 -33.99
C GLN A 136 -8.08 41.08 -33.67
N LYS A 137 -8.75 40.30 -34.52
CA LYS A 137 -10.15 39.90 -34.29
C LYS A 137 -10.31 38.94 -33.10
N SER A 138 -9.43 37.94 -32.95
CA SER A 138 -9.49 37.00 -31.82
C SER A 138 -9.20 37.69 -30.48
N ARG A 139 -8.21 38.59 -30.43
CA ARG A 139 -7.87 39.38 -29.23
C ARG A 139 -9.07 40.17 -28.66
N THR A 140 -9.93 40.75 -29.51
CA THR A 140 -11.17 41.43 -29.07
C THR A 140 -12.31 40.49 -28.67
N CYS A 141 -12.21 39.18 -28.93
CA CYS A 141 -13.18 38.18 -28.50
C CYS A 141 -12.79 37.58 -27.14
N LEU A 142 -11.51 37.23 -26.97
CA LEU A 142 -10.99 36.59 -25.75
C LEU A 142 -11.13 37.46 -24.50
N SER A 143 -10.93 38.79 -24.62
CA SER A 143 -11.19 39.69 -23.49
C SER A 143 -12.65 39.67 -23.03
N LYS A 144 -13.61 39.53 -23.96
CA LYS A 144 -15.04 39.39 -23.62
C LYS A 144 -15.37 38.03 -23.00
N ILE A 145 -14.71 36.95 -23.45
CA ILE A 145 -14.85 35.58 -22.93
C ILE A 145 -14.45 35.50 -21.45
N PHE A 146 -13.41 36.22 -21.03
CA PHE A 146 -12.95 36.22 -19.62
C PHE A 146 -13.50 37.37 -18.76
N SER A 147 -13.97 38.49 -19.35
CA SER A 147 -14.53 39.63 -18.60
C SER A 147 -15.85 39.35 -17.85
N GLY A 148 -16.44 38.17 -18.02
CA GLY A 148 -17.59 37.73 -17.24
C GLY A 148 -17.57 36.21 -17.10
N ASN A 149 -17.93 35.71 -15.92
CA ASN A 149 -17.92 34.28 -15.61
C ASN A 149 -18.91 33.50 -16.50
N LEU A 150 -18.43 33.00 -17.65
CA LEU A 150 -19.21 32.14 -18.55
C LEU A 150 -19.77 30.93 -17.81
N LEU A 151 -19.00 30.37 -16.86
CA LEU A 151 -19.45 29.26 -16.05
C LEU A 151 -20.60 29.62 -15.11
N GLU A 152 -20.60 30.77 -14.44
CA GLU A 152 -21.72 31.18 -13.58
C GLU A 152 -23.01 31.30 -14.39
N ASN A 153 -22.91 31.91 -15.58
CA ASN A 153 -24.02 32.09 -16.52
C ASN A 153 -24.53 30.78 -17.15
N PHE A 154 -23.75 29.68 -17.11
CA PHE A 154 -24.13 28.38 -17.65
C PHE A 154 -25.11 27.66 -16.71
N THR A 155 -26.42 27.78 -16.94
CA THR A 155 -27.45 27.07 -16.18
C THR A 155 -27.53 25.59 -16.61
N VAL A 156 -27.71 24.68 -15.65
CA VAL A 156 -27.93 23.26 -15.94
C VAL A 156 -29.44 22.98 -16.00
N ASP A 157 -29.87 22.27 -17.04
CA ASP A 157 -31.25 21.91 -17.35
C ASP A 157 -31.31 20.57 -18.10
N ASN A 158 -32.52 20.11 -18.44
CA ASN A 158 -32.76 18.84 -19.14
C ASN A 158 -32.19 18.76 -20.59
N SER A 159 -31.64 19.86 -21.14
CA SER A 159 -30.91 19.87 -22.42
C SER A 159 -29.40 19.90 -22.25
N THR A 160 -28.91 19.87 -21.01
CA THR A 160 -27.50 20.01 -20.65
C THR A 160 -26.84 18.65 -20.52
N TYR A 161 -25.85 18.41 -21.35
CA TYR A 161 -25.07 17.17 -21.39
C TYR A 161 -23.61 17.43 -21.01
N SER A 162 -22.94 16.37 -20.55
CA SER A 162 -21.51 16.34 -20.29
C SER A 162 -20.86 15.15 -20.99
N LEU A 163 -19.69 15.38 -21.56
CA LEU A 163 -18.76 14.33 -22.02
C LEU A 163 -17.48 14.44 -21.17
N ALA A 164 -16.94 13.30 -20.73
CA ALA A 164 -15.71 13.22 -19.96
C ALA A 164 -14.74 12.19 -20.56
N GLU A 165 -13.60 12.66 -21.07
CA GLU A 165 -12.57 11.84 -21.69
C GLU A 165 -11.37 11.66 -20.76
N ILE A 166 -10.99 10.42 -20.46
CA ILE A 166 -9.73 10.15 -19.75
C ILE A 166 -8.56 10.47 -20.70
N ARG A 167 -7.62 11.31 -20.24
CA ARG A 167 -6.44 11.72 -21.02
C ARG A 167 -5.15 11.09 -20.49
N ALA A 168 -5.05 10.90 -19.17
CA ALA A 168 -3.96 10.17 -18.53
C ALA A 168 -4.44 9.48 -17.26
N THR A 169 -3.91 8.27 -17.01
CA THR A 169 -4.15 7.51 -15.77
C THR A 169 -3.07 6.43 -15.61
N PHE A 170 -2.65 6.18 -14.37
CA PHE A 170 -1.74 5.07 -14.02
C PHE A 170 -2.52 3.89 -13.41
N TYR A 171 -1.85 2.75 -13.21
CA TYR A 171 -2.45 1.56 -12.60
C TYR A 171 -3.23 1.87 -11.29
N PRO A 172 -4.33 1.13 -11.00
CA PRO A 172 -5.01 1.19 -9.71
C PRO A 172 -4.04 1.02 -8.54
N LYS A 173 -4.33 1.61 -7.38
CA LYS A 173 -3.46 1.46 -6.20
C LYS A 173 -3.32 -0.01 -5.80
N PHE A 174 -2.08 -0.48 -5.81
CA PHE A 174 -1.65 -1.82 -5.43
C PHE A 174 -0.81 -1.81 -4.14
N GLU A 175 -0.56 -3.01 -3.60
CA GLU A 175 -0.15 -3.17 -2.20
C GLU A 175 1.34 -3.02 -1.93
N ASN A 176 1.64 -2.68 -0.67
CA ASN A 176 3.00 -2.54 -0.16
C ASN A 176 3.38 -3.80 0.65
N GLU A 177 4.67 -4.13 0.68
CA GLU A 177 5.37 -5.12 1.53
C GLU A 177 4.81 -5.37 2.95
N LYS A 178 4.21 -4.36 3.60
CA LYS A 178 3.72 -4.40 4.99
C LYS A 178 2.57 -5.39 5.26
N SER A 179 1.96 -5.96 4.22
CA SER A 179 0.92 -6.99 4.31
C SER A 179 1.12 -8.03 3.21
N ASP A 180 2.36 -8.49 3.03
CA ASP A 180 2.76 -9.25 1.84
C ASP A 180 2.54 -10.75 1.92
N GLN A 181 2.70 -11.41 3.07
CA GLN A 181 2.75 -12.88 3.14
C GLN A 181 1.53 -13.56 2.51
N GLU A 182 0.33 -13.03 2.70
CA GLU A 182 -0.89 -13.57 2.08
C GLU A 182 -0.90 -13.35 0.55
N VAL A 183 -0.43 -12.19 0.09
CA VAL A 183 -0.25 -11.88 -1.34
C VAL A 183 0.81 -12.81 -1.97
N ARG A 184 1.95 -13.02 -1.30
CA ARG A 184 3.02 -13.92 -1.73
C ARG A 184 2.55 -15.37 -1.79
N THR A 185 1.91 -15.87 -0.73
CA THR A 185 1.35 -17.22 -0.68
C THR A 185 0.33 -17.41 -1.80
N ARG A 186 -0.56 -16.43 -2.04
CA ARG A 186 -1.52 -16.47 -3.13
C ARG A 186 -0.85 -16.44 -4.52
N MET A 187 0.17 -15.63 -4.72
CA MET A 187 0.98 -15.64 -5.96
C MET A 187 1.62 -17.01 -6.21
N ILE A 188 2.27 -17.58 -5.19
CA ILE A 188 2.87 -18.93 -5.28
C ILE A 188 1.77 -19.97 -5.58
N GLU A 189 0.61 -19.91 -4.93
CA GLU A 189 -0.51 -20.84 -5.12
C GLU A 189 -1.07 -20.80 -6.55
N ILE A 190 -1.31 -19.61 -7.11
CA ILE A 190 -1.87 -19.45 -8.47
C ILE A 190 -0.89 -19.99 -9.53
N VAL A 191 0.40 -19.62 -9.41
CA VAL A 191 1.47 -20.14 -10.30
C VAL A 191 1.63 -21.65 -10.13
N SER A 192 1.51 -22.18 -8.91
CA SER A 192 1.59 -23.64 -8.65
C SER A 192 0.46 -24.44 -9.33
N LYS A 193 -0.66 -23.79 -9.65
CA LYS A 193 -1.80 -24.40 -10.39
C LYS A 193 -1.70 -24.20 -11.91
N GLY A 194 -0.64 -23.56 -12.41
CA GLY A 194 -0.46 -23.23 -13.82
C GLY A 194 -1.38 -22.13 -14.36
N LEU A 195 -2.11 -21.42 -13.48
CA LEU A 195 -3.12 -20.44 -13.87
C LEU A 195 -2.56 -19.06 -14.21
N ALA A 196 -1.30 -18.78 -13.85
CA ALA A 196 -0.65 -17.50 -14.06
C ALA A 196 0.88 -17.62 -14.13
N THR A 197 1.53 -16.55 -14.57
CA THR A 197 2.95 -16.29 -14.34
C THR A 197 3.08 -15.09 -13.38
N VAL A 198 4.09 -15.10 -12.49
CA VAL A 198 4.51 -13.88 -11.78
C VAL A 198 5.55 -13.16 -12.62
N GLU A 199 5.28 -11.89 -12.90
CA GLU A 199 6.22 -10.98 -13.54
C GLU A 199 6.83 -10.05 -12.49
N VAL A 200 8.13 -9.79 -12.59
CA VAL A 200 8.86 -8.85 -11.73
C VAL A 200 9.60 -7.84 -12.59
N SER A 201 9.63 -6.58 -12.17
CA SER A 201 10.43 -5.53 -12.81
C SER A 201 11.15 -4.65 -11.78
N LEU A 202 12.24 -4.01 -12.17
CA LEU A 202 12.93 -3.05 -11.30
C LEU A 202 12.01 -1.87 -10.99
N LYS A 203 11.94 -1.44 -9.72
CA LYS A 203 11.46 -0.11 -9.42
C LYS A 203 12.63 0.87 -9.42
N HIS A 204 12.77 1.60 -10.52
CA HIS A 204 13.58 2.82 -10.62
C HIS A 204 13.15 3.84 -9.55
N SER A 205 14.00 4.81 -9.23
CA SER A 205 13.76 5.83 -8.21
C SER A 205 13.61 7.21 -8.85
N GLY A 206 12.38 7.59 -9.24
CA GLY A 206 12.12 8.88 -9.87
C GLY A 206 10.70 9.41 -9.62
N SER A 207 10.22 10.26 -10.53
CA SER A 207 8.89 10.88 -10.53
C SER A 207 7.96 10.17 -11.53
N LEU A 208 6.66 10.09 -11.27
CA LEU A 208 5.70 9.57 -12.26
C LEU A 208 5.43 10.64 -13.34
N PHE A 209 5.83 10.35 -14.58
CA PHE A 209 5.56 11.17 -15.76
C PHE A 209 4.66 10.42 -16.76
N MET A 210 3.68 11.12 -17.32
CA MET A 210 2.68 10.57 -18.24
C MET A 210 2.50 11.50 -19.44
N TYR A 211 2.37 10.92 -20.64
CA TYR A 211 2.30 11.67 -21.89
C TYR A 211 1.30 11.03 -22.86
N ALA A 212 0.43 11.85 -23.46
CA ALA A 212 -0.70 11.40 -24.29
C ALA A 212 -0.73 12.05 -25.70
N GLY A 213 0.41 12.55 -26.17
CA GLY A 213 0.49 13.46 -27.32
C GLY A 213 0.43 14.93 -26.89
N TYR A 214 0.52 15.86 -27.85
CA TYR A 214 0.58 17.29 -27.53
C TYR A 214 -0.82 17.88 -27.24
N ASN A 215 -1.86 17.47 -27.97
CA ASN A 215 -3.27 17.76 -27.61
C ASN A 215 -3.76 16.90 -26.44
N GLY A 216 -3.17 15.71 -26.25
CA GLY A 216 -3.46 14.84 -25.11
C GLY A 216 -2.93 15.39 -23.80
N GLY A 217 -1.75 16.02 -23.84
CA GLY A 217 -1.11 16.71 -22.73
C GLY A 217 0.00 15.90 -22.03
N ALA A 218 0.76 16.60 -21.21
CA ALA A 218 1.86 16.07 -20.39
C ALA A 218 1.52 16.25 -18.90
N TYR A 219 1.68 15.19 -18.12
CA TYR A 219 1.16 15.08 -16.76
C TYR A 219 2.21 14.51 -15.79
N ALA A 220 2.28 15.08 -14.59
CA ALA A 220 2.96 14.51 -13.44
C ALA A 220 1.94 13.83 -12.51
N LYS A 221 2.38 13.26 -11.39
CA LYS A 221 1.53 12.46 -10.48
C LYS A 221 0.16 13.09 -10.15
N ASN A 222 0.10 14.37 -9.77
CA ASN A 222 -1.15 15.07 -9.41
C ASN A 222 -1.24 16.49 -10.04
N SER A 223 -0.44 16.79 -11.07
CA SER A 223 -0.26 18.14 -11.63
C SER A 223 0.09 18.11 -13.13
N PHE A 224 -0.12 19.24 -13.82
CA PHE A 224 0.27 19.44 -15.22
C PHE A 224 0.71 20.88 -15.45
N GLY A 225 1.38 21.16 -16.58
CA GLY A 225 1.77 22.52 -16.96
C GLY A 225 2.79 23.18 -16.02
N ASN A 226 3.71 22.40 -15.45
CA ASN A 226 4.73 22.88 -14.50
C ASN A 226 6.13 22.38 -14.91
N ILE A 227 7.14 22.72 -14.12
CA ILE A 227 8.52 22.31 -14.36
C ILE A 227 8.69 20.77 -14.43
N TYR A 228 7.98 20.01 -13.60
CA TYR A 228 8.00 18.53 -13.66
C TYR A 228 7.56 18.00 -15.03
N THR A 229 6.47 18.53 -15.61
CA THR A 229 6.01 18.11 -16.95
C THR A 229 6.87 18.68 -18.08
N ALA A 230 7.46 19.86 -17.92
CA ALA A 230 8.40 20.43 -18.89
C ALA A 230 9.69 19.59 -19.00
N VAL A 231 10.25 19.18 -17.85
CA VAL A 231 11.43 18.29 -17.78
C VAL A 231 11.09 16.92 -18.37
N GLY A 232 9.92 16.34 -18.07
CA GLY A 232 9.50 15.06 -18.66
C GLY A 232 9.39 15.10 -20.18
N VAL A 233 8.76 16.14 -20.75
CA VAL A 233 8.66 16.33 -22.21
C VAL A 233 10.05 16.57 -22.83
N PHE A 234 10.93 17.32 -22.16
CA PHE A 234 12.30 17.52 -22.62
C PHE A 234 13.09 16.22 -22.68
N VAL A 235 13.11 15.44 -21.60
CA VAL A 235 13.87 14.18 -21.52
C VAL A 235 13.35 13.19 -22.57
N LEU A 236 12.03 12.99 -22.67
CA LEU A 236 11.44 12.12 -23.69
C LEU A 236 11.78 12.61 -25.13
N GLY A 237 11.67 13.91 -25.40
CA GLY A 237 12.04 14.50 -26.69
C GLY A 237 13.55 14.48 -26.98
N ARG A 238 14.40 14.32 -25.96
CA ARG A 238 15.84 14.07 -26.11
C ARG A 238 16.13 12.59 -26.40
N MET A 239 15.46 11.66 -25.72
CA MET A 239 15.61 10.22 -26.00
C MET A 239 15.20 9.88 -27.45
N PHE A 240 14.20 10.56 -28.02
CA PHE A 240 13.89 10.46 -29.45
C PHE A 240 15.05 10.92 -30.36
N ARG A 241 15.82 11.96 -29.98
CA ARG A 241 17.02 12.42 -30.73
C ARG A 241 18.18 11.45 -30.61
N GLU A 242 18.41 10.91 -29.41
CA GLU A 242 19.42 9.88 -29.14
C GLU A 242 19.12 8.58 -29.91
N ALA A 243 17.85 8.19 -30.02
CA ALA A 243 17.44 6.94 -30.65
C ALA A 243 17.20 7.00 -32.17
N TRP A 244 16.91 8.17 -32.74
CA TRP A 244 16.54 8.33 -34.17
C TRP A 244 17.39 9.37 -34.93
N GLY A 245 18.30 10.08 -34.27
CA GLY A 245 19.20 11.05 -34.90
C GLY A 245 18.45 12.11 -35.71
N ALA A 246 18.79 12.23 -37.00
CA ALA A 246 18.17 13.20 -37.91
C ALA A 246 16.66 12.96 -38.16
N GLU A 247 16.18 11.71 -38.09
CA GLU A 247 14.74 11.39 -38.28
C GLU A 247 13.89 11.69 -37.04
N ALA A 248 14.50 12.10 -35.91
CA ALA A 248 13.81 12.27 -34.64
C ALA A 248 12.61 13.22 -34.69
N GLY A 249 12.72 14.37 -35.38
CA GLY A 249 11.61 15.32 -35.49
C GLY A 249 10.38 14.74 -36.20
N LYS A 250 10.60 13.92 -37.23
CA LYS A 250 9.54 13.20 -37.94
C LYS A 250 8.95 12.08 -37.07
N LYS A 251 9.80 11.33 -36.36
CA LYS A 251 9.36 10.24 -35.47
C LYS A 251 8.59 10.75 -34.24
N GLN A 252 8.94 11.92 -33.72
CA GLN A 252 8.19 12.64 -32.68
C GLN A 252 6.76 12.99 -33.15
N ALA A 253 6.60 13.49 -34.38
CA ALA A 253 5.28 13.80 -34.94
C ALA A 253 4.46 12.52 -35.19
N GLU A 254 5.05 11.50 -35.85
CA GLU A 254 4.42 10.19 -36.04
C GLU A 254 3.97 9.54 -34.71
N PHE A 255 4.73 9.76 -33.63
CA PHE A 255 4.41 9.25 -32.29
C PHE A 255 3.23 9.99 -31.65
N ASN A 256 3.21 11.32 -31.74
CA ASN A 256 2.10 12.15 -31.26
C ASN A 256 0.78 11.77 -31.96
N ASP A 257 0.79 11.70 -33.30
CA ASP A 257 -0.38 11.29 -34.09
C ASP A 257 -0.88 9.89 -33.68
N MET A 258 0.04 8.96 -33.39
CA MET A 258 -0.29 7.62 -32.95
C MET A 258 -0.90 7.60 -31.54
N LEU A 259 -0.38 8.37 -30.59
CA LEU A 259 -0.97 8.47 -29.24
C LEU A 259 -2.38 9.07 -29.32
N GLU A 260 -2.54 10.18 -30.04
CA GLU A 260 -3.81 10.91 -30.08
C GLU A 260 -4.91 10.15 -30.83
N LYS A 261 -4.59 9.59 -32.01
CA LYS A 261 -5.54 8.83 -32.83
C LYS A 261 -6.07 7.57 -32.12
N ASN A 262 -5.23 6.90 -31.33
CA ASN A 262 -5.60 5.69 -30.60
C ASN A 262 -6.02 5.98 -29.14
N ARG A 263 -6.08 7.27 -28.73
CA ARG A 263 -6.40 7.73 -27.37
C ARG A 263 -5.54 7.03 -26.31
N MET A 264 -4.22 7.10 -26.48
CA MET A 264 -3.25 6.42 -25.64
C MET A 264 -2.50 7.37 -24.72
N CYS A 265 -2.13 6.88 -23.53
CA CYS A 265 -1.14 7.49 -22.66
C CYS A 265 -0.01 6.51 -22.38
N ILE A 266 1.24 6.96 -22.52
CA ILE A 266 2.41 6.27 -21.99
C ILE A 266 2.68 6.77 -20.56
N SER A 267 3.04 5.85 -19.67
CA SER A 267 3.45 6.16 -18.30
C SER A 267 4.89 5.74 -18.09
N MET A 268 5.70 6.61 -17.50
CA MET A 268 7.12 6.43 -17.28
C MET A 268 7.51 6.79 -15.85
N GLU A 269 8.56 6.16 -15.34
CA GLU A 269 9.34 6.77 -14.26
C GLU A 269 10.36 7.72 -14.91
N LEU A 270 10.29 9.00 -14.56
CA LEU A 270 11.24 10.04 -14.96
C LEU A 270 12.36 10.09 -13.93
N VAL A 271 13.58 9.74 -14.35
CA VAL A 271 14.76 9.63 -13.48
C VAL A 271 15.71 10.78 -13.81
N THR A 272 15.86 11.72 -12.87
CA THR A 272 16.75 12.88 -13.02
C THR A 272 17.20 13.40 -11.65
N ALA A 273 18.35 14.09 -11.59
CA ALA A 273 18.80 14.83 -10.41
C ALA A 273 18.26 16.28 -10.34
N VAL A 274 17.62 16.76 -11.42
CA VAL A 274 17.20 18.17 -11.57
C VAL A 274 15.96 18.53 -10.76
N LEU A 275 15.05 17.57 -10.56
CA LEU A 275 13.76 17.75 -9.88
C LEU A 275 13.82 17.51 -8.35
N GLY A 276 15.01 17.21 -7.82
CA GLY A 276 15.28 17.01 -6.40
C GLY A 276 15.67 15.57 -6.02
N ASP A 277 15.96 15.37 -4.73
CA ASP A 277 16.55 14.13 -4.23
C ASP A 277 15.55 13.01 -3.89
N HIS A 278 15.68 11.90 -4.61
CA HIS A 278 15.03 10.62 -4.31
C HIS A 278 15.95 9.72 -3.47
N GLY A 279 16.07 8.42 -3.78
CA GLY A 279 16.89 7.47 -3.03
C GLY A 279 18.37 7.43 -3.40
N GLN A 280 18.73 7.93 -4.59
CA GLN A 280 20.09 8.22 -5.06
C GLN A 280 19.97 9.24 -6.19
N ARG A 281 20.96 10.14 -6.35
CA ARG A 281 21.05 11.05 -7.50
C ARG A 281 21.53 10.25 -8.73
N PRO A 282 20.77 10.23 -9.84
CA PRO A 282 21.17 9.50 -11.03
C PRO A 282 22.29 10.25 -11.78
N HIS A 283 23.15 9.47 -12.43
CA HIS A 283 24.25 9.97 -13.26
C HIS A 283 23.73 10.56 -14.57
N GLU A 284 22.72 9.91 -15.15
CA GLU A 284 22.05 10.31 -16.40
C GLU A 284 20.62 10.80 -16.13
N ASP A 285 20.02 11.54 -17.07
CA ASP A 285 18.63 11.99 -17.01
C ASP A 285 17.81 11.28 -18.10
N TYR A 286 16.89 10.39 -17.72
CA TYR A 286 16.21 9.47 -18.64
C TYR A 286 14.78 9.12 -18.20
N VAL A 287 14.02 8.48 -19.09
CA VAL A 287 12.68 7.93 -18.80
C VAL A 287 12.67 6.42 -19.02
N VAL A 288 11.92 5.67 -18.20
CA VAL A 288 11.67 4.24 -18.40
C VAL A 288 10.18 4.00 -18.50
N VAL A 289 9.73 3.33 -19.57
CA VAL A 289 8.30 3.03 -19.75
C VAL A 289 7.87 1.96 -18.73
N THR A 290 6.82 2.27 -17.96
CA THR A 290 6.28 1.40 -16.89
C THR A 290 4.83 0.98 -17.14
N ALA A 291 4.08 1.73 -17.96
CA ALA A 291 2.78 1.32 -18.46
C ALA A 291 2.48 1.97 -19.83
N VAL A 292 1.63 1.31 -20.62
CA VAL A 292 0.97 1.91 -21.78
C VAL A 292 -0.52 1.63 -21.64
N THR A 293 -1.37 2.65 -21.87
CA THR A 293 -2.80 2.60 -21.59
C THR A 293 -3.61 3.13 -22.77
N GLU A 294 -4.66 2.41 -23.17
CA GLU A 294 -5.62 2.77 -24.22
C GLU A 294 -6.96 3.21 -23.61
N PHE A 295 -7.47 4.36 -24.04
CA PHE A 295 -8.74 4.95 -23.60
C PHE A 295 -9.82 4.84 -24.68
N GLY A 296 -10.36 3.64 -24.85
CA GLY A 296 -11.61 3.41 -25.60
C GLY A 296 -12.84 3.98 -24.85
N ASN A 297 -14.04 3.65 -25.33
CA ASN A 297 -15.31 4.10 -24.72
C ASN A 297 -15.70 3.29 -23.45
N GLY A 298 -14.74 2.57 -22.87
CA GLY A 298 -14.93 1.66 -21.74
C GLY A 298 -13.82 1.82 -20.69
N LYS A 299 -13.69 0.81 -19.82
CA LYS A 299 -12.65 0.76 -18.78
C LYS A 299 -11.25 0.85 -19.43
N PRO A 300 -10.33 1.70 -18.94
CA PRO A 300 -8.95 1.78 -19.44
C PRO A 300 -8.26 0.42 -19.58
N LYS A 301 -7.79 0.10 -20.79
CA LYS A 301 -6.99 -1.12 -21.07
C LYS A 301 -5.52 -0.79 -20.89
N PHE A 302 -4.81 -1.62 -20.14
CA PHE A 302 -3.35 -1.52 -19.98
C PHE A 302 -2.69 -2.62 -20.79
N TYR A 303 -1.56 -2.32 -21.42
CA TYR A 303 -0.73 -3.32 -22.11
C TYR A 303 -0.09 -4.31 -21.14
N SER A 304 -0.05 -5.57 -21.58
CA SER A 304 0.84 -6.60 -21.04
C SER A 304 2.30 -6.28 -21.34
N THR A 305 3.25 -6.86 -20.61
CA THR A 305 4.67 -6.51 -20.83
C THR A 305 5.25 -6.93 -22.17
N PRO A 306 4.82 -8.04 -22.82
CA PRO A 306 5.12 -8.28 -24.22
C PRO A 306 4.64 -7.13 -25.13
N GLU A 307 3.39 -6.64 -24.98
CA GLU A 307 2.89 -5.48 -25.73
C GLU A 307 3.71 -4.20 -25.42
N ILE A 308 4.10 -3.96 -24.16
CA ILE A 308 4.97 -2.82 -23.77
C ILE A 308 6.35 -2.95 -24.41
N ILE A 309 6.98 -4.13 -24.42
CA ILE A 309 8.30 -4.35 -25.02
C ILE A 309 8.25 -4.20 -26.54
N ALA A 310 7.22 -4.74 -27.20
CA ALA A 310 6.99 -4.54 -28.63
C ALA A 310 6.81 -3.05 -28.97
N PHE A 311 5.99 -2.33 -28.20
CA PHE A 311 5.77 -0.89 -28.34
C PHE A 311 7.08 -0.10 -28.14
N CYS A 312 7.84 -0.40 -27.09
CA CYS A 312 9.10 0.28 -26.78
C CYS A 312 10.15 0.03 -27.86
N ARG A 313 10.34 -1.21 -28.32
CA ARG A 313 11.30 -1.54 -29.38
C ARG A 313 10.91 -0.92 -30.73
N LYS A 314 9.61 -0.88 -31.06
CA LYS A 314 9.07 -0.20 -32.25
C LYS A 314 9.38 1.30 -32.27
N TRP A 315 9.29 1.97 -31.12
CA TRP A 315 9.53 3.41 -30.98
C TRP A 315 10.94 3.79 -30.50
N ARG A 316 11.79 2.79 -30.23
CA ARG A 316 13.12 2.92 -29.61
C ARG A 316 13.10 3.64 -28.24
N LEU A 317 12.08 3.38 -27.44
CA LEU A 317 11.94 3.90 -26.07
C LEU A 317 12.55 2.92 -25.04
N PRO A 318 13.06 3.39 -23.88
CA PRO A 318 13.71 2.50 -22.92
C PRO A 318 12.74 1.55 -22.21
N THR A 319 13.00 0.25 -22.34
CA THR A 319 12.37 -0.81 -21.55
C THR A 319 12.98 -0.92 -20.16
N ASN A 320 12.15 -1.29 -19.18
CA ASN A 320 12.59 -1.74 -17.86
C ASN A 320 13.26 -3.14 -17.95
N HIS A 321 14.03 -3.52 -16.92
CA HIS A 321 14.49 -4.91 -16.74
C HIS A 321 13.33 -5.73 -16.15
N VAL A 322 13.05 -6.88 -16.75
CA VAL A 322 11.88 -7.73 -16.45
C VAL A 322 12.31 -9.19 -16.27
N TRP A 323 11.70 -9.88 -15.31
CA TRP A 323 11.85 -11.31 -15.05
C TRP A 323 10.48 -12.00 -14.98
N LEU A 324 10.39 -13.23 -15.48
CA LEU A 324 9.18 -14.05 -15.43
C LEU A 324 9.41 -15.33 -14.62
N PHE A 325 8.43 -15.66 -13.77
CA PHE A 325 8.42 -16.79 -12.84
C PHE A 325 7.10 -17.56 -13.00
N SER A 326 7.16 -18.61 -13.80
CA SER A 326 6.05 -19.41 -14.32
C SER A 326 5.84 -20.75 -13.58
N THR A 327 6.74 -21.13 -12.67
CA THR A 327 6.68 -22.38 -11.91
C THR A 327 6.67 -22.13 -10.41
N ARG A 328 6.10 -23.06 -9.61
CA ARG A 328 6.17 -23.04 -8.12
C ARG A 328 7.61 -22.86 -7.63
N LYS A 329 8.58 -23.45 -8.33
CA LYS A 329 10.00 -23.45 -7.99
C LYS A 329 10.66 -22.10 -8.25
N SER A 330 10.43 -21.50 -9.42
CA SER A 330 11.00 -20.20 -9.79
C SER A 330 10.37 -19.06 -8.96
N VAL A 331 9.04 -19.05 -8.76
CA VAL A 331 8.37 -18.02 -7.94
C VAL A 331 8.71 -18.11 -6.44
N ALA A 332 8.87 -19.32 -5.89
CA ALA A 332 9.35 -19.48 -4.51
C ALA A 332 10.82 -19.04 -4.35
N SER A 333 11.66 -19.34 -5.35
CA SER A 333 13.06 -18.90 -5.38
C SER A 333 13.17 -17.38 -5.47
N PHE A 334 12.35 -16.70 -6.28
CA PHE A 334 12.25 -15.24 -6.34
C PHE A 334 12.03 -14.62 -4.96
N PHE A 335 10.99 -15.06 -4.23
CA PHE A 335 10.70 -14.51 -2.91
C PHE A 335 11.81 -14.81 -1.90
N ALA A 336 12.46 -15.97 -1.98
CA ALA A 336 13.60 -16.30 -1.13
C ALA A 336 14.87 -15.48 -1.47
N VAL A 337 15.14 -15.18 -2.75
CA VAL A 337 16.19 -14.22 -3.17
C VAL A 337 15.91 -12.83 -2.60
N TYR A 338 14.66 -12.36 -2.69
CA TYR A 338 14.30 -11.07 -2.10
C TYR A 338 14.49 -11.05 -0.58
N ASP A 339 13.99 -12.06 0.14
CA ASP A 339 14.11 -12.12 1.60
C ASP A 339 15.57 -12.24 2.09
N ALA A 340 16.44 -12.81 1.26
CA ALA A 340 17.88 -12.90 1.49
C ALA A 340 18.66 -11.62 1.14
N LEU A 341 18.06 -10.68 0.40
CA LEU A 341 18.69 -9.42 -0.03
C LEU A 341 18.01 -8.15 0.51
N CYS A 342 16.81 -8.21 1.09
CA CYS A 342 16.04 -6.99 1.39
C CYS A 342 16.71 -6.04 2.41
N GLU A 343 17.68 -6.49 3.21
CA GLU A 343 18.47 -5.65 4.13
C GLU A 343 19.82 -5.13 3.62
N GLU A 344 20.33 -5.61 2.48
CA GLU A 344 21.68 -5.24 2.00
C GLU A 344 21.81 -5.17 0.47
N GLY A 345 20.73 -5.46 -0.26
CA GLY A 345 20.70 -5.51 -1.71
C GLY A 345 21.06 -4.18 -2.37
N THR A 346 21.97 -4.29 -3.32
CA THR A 346 22.30 -3.27 -4.33
C THR A 346 21.90 -3.78 -5.73
N ALA A 347 21.80 -2.90 -6.71
CA ALA A 347 21.40 -3.24 -8.08
C ALA A 347 22.21 -4.41 -8.67
N THR A 348 23.54 -4.40 -8.58
CA THR A 348 24.39 -5.51 -9.05
C THR A 348 24.05 -6.84 -8.38
N SER A 349 23.81 -6.84 -7.07
CA SER A 349 23.52 -8.07 -6.31
C SER A 349 22.11 -8.63 -6.60
N VAL A 350 21.13 -7.74 -6.81
CA VAL A 350 19.73 -8.09 -7.00
C VAL A 350 19.50 -8.58 -8.42
N CYS A 351 19.94 -7.84 -9.45
CA CYS A 351 19.72 -8.24 -10.84
C CYS A 351 20.32 -9.61 -11.13
N ARG A 352 21.60 -9.83 -10.76
CA ARG A 352 22.28 -11.13 -10.94
C ARG A 352 21.53 -12.29 -10.29
N ALA A 353 21.09 -12.12 -9.04
CA ALA A 353 20.39 -13.17 -8.31
C ALA A 353 18.98 -13.45 -8.86
N LEU A 354 18.36 -12.49 -9.57
CA LEU A 354 17.11 -12.69 -10.29
C LEU A 354 17.31 -13.30 -11.68
N ASP A 355 18.34 -12.87 -12.41
CA ASP A 355 18.75 -13.44 -13.71
C ASP A 355 19.08 -14.94 -13.59
N GLU A 356 19.63 -15.38 -12.45
CA GLU A 356 19.93 -16.78 -12.14
C GLU A 356 18.71 -17.64 -11.75
N VAL A 357 17.57 -17.07 -11.34
CA VAL A 357 16.40 -17.83 -10.82
C VAL A 357 15.09 -17.61 -11.59
N ALA A 358 15.09 -16.75 -12.62
CA ALA A 358 13.95 -16.52 -13.50
C ALA A 358 13.87 -17.55 -14.63
N ASP A 359 12.65 -17.84 -15.09
CA ASP A 359 12.44 -18.71 -16.25
C ASP A 359 12.72 -17.95 -17.57
N ILE A 360 12.52 -16.62 -17.56
CA ILE A 360 12.92 -15.68 -18.61
C ILE A 360 13.42 -14.39 -17.94
N SER A 361 14.58 -13.89 -18.36
CA SER A 361 15.06 -12.53 -18.05
C SER A 361 15.13 -11.69 -19.33
N ILE A 362 14.70 -10.43 -19.23
CA ILE A 362 14.81 -9.42 -20.29
C ILE A 362 15.53 -8.21 -19.68
N PRO A 363 16.78 -7.88 -20.09
CA PRO A 363 17.47 -6.72 -19.58
C PRO A 363 16.77 -5.41 -19.99
N GLY A 364 16.91 -4.39 -19.14
CA GLY A 364 16.47 -3.04 -19.48
C GLY A 364 17.27 -2.46 -20.65
N SER A 365 16.68 -1.51 -21.39
CA SER A 365 17.39 -0.83 -22.48
C SER A 365 18.54 0.04 -21.95
N ASN A 366 18.32 0.66 -20.78
CA ASN A 366 19.35 1.39 -20.03
C ASN A 366 19.78 0.55 -18.82
N ASP A 367 21.09 0.48 -18.61
CA ASP A 367 21.69 -0.18 -17.44
C ASP A 367 21.47 0.66 -16.18
N HIS A 368 20.69 0.16 -15.22
CA HIS A 368 20.38 0.87 -13.97
C HIS A 368 21.64 1.25 -13.19
N ILE A 369 22.69 0.42 -13.21
CA ILE A 369 23.92 0.66 -12.44
C ILE A 369 24.71 1.83 -13.04
N LYS A 370 24.70 1.95 -14.38
CA LYS A 370 25.32 3.07 -15.09
C LYS A 370 24.49 4.36 -14.97
N ALA A 371 23.19 4.30 -15.27
CA ALA A 371 22.34 5.48 -15.39
C ALA A 371 21.89 6.05 -14.03
N GLN A 372 21.53 5.19 -13.06
CA GLN A 372 21.02 5.59 -11.74
C GLN A 372 21.94 5.22 -10.57
N GLY A 373 22.71 4.14 -10.68
CA GLY A 373 23.63 3.66 -9.64
C GLY A 373 23.18 2.37 -8.94
N GLU A 374 23.89 2.04 -7.85
CA GLU A 374 23.73 0.80 -7.09
C GLU A 374 22.54 0.81 -6.10
N ILE A 375 21.99 1.97 -5.73
CA ILE A 375 20.86 2.05 -4.78
C ILE A 375 19.54 1.88 -5.53
N LEU A 376 19.09 0.62 -5.60
CA LEU A 376 17.79 0.24 -6.12
C LEU A 376 16.68 0.54 -5.10
N GLU A 377 15.59 1.20 -5.51
CA GLU A 377 14.44 1.43 -4.61
C GLU A 377 13.76 0.12 -4.22
N GLY A 378 13.59 -0.78 -5.19
CA GLY A 378 12.80 -1.99 -4.99
C GLY A 378 12.48 -2.75 -6.26
N LEU A 379 11.48 -3.62 -6.14
CA LEU A 379 10.91 -4.42 -7.22
C LEU A 379 9.39 -4.24 -7.24
N VAL A 380 8.79 -4.32 -8.42
CA VAL A 380 7.35 -4.46 -8.60
C VAL A 380 7.08 -5.87 -9.13
N ALA A 381 6.31 -6.66 -8.40
CA ALA A 381 5.90 -8.00 -8.82
C ALA A 381 4.37 -8.06 -9.01
N ARG A 382 3.90 -8.68 -10.10
CA ARG A 382 2.48 -8.83 -10.41
C ARG A 382 2.14 -10.19 -11.02
N ILE A 383 0.88 -10.58 -10.88
CA ILE A 383 0.27 -11.69 -11.62
C ILE A 383 -0.04 -11.23 -13.05
N VAL A 384 0.30 -12.08 -14.03
CA VAL A 384 -0.04 -11.94 -15.46
C VAL A 384 -0.52 -13.29 -16.02
N SER A 385 -1.19 -13.27 -17.18
CA SER A 385 -1.66 -14.48 -17.87
C SER A 385 -0.57 -15.55 -17.96
N HIS A 386 -0.95 -16.83 -17.82
CA HIS A 386 -0.02 -17.94 -17.98
C HIS A 386 0.63 -17.97 -19.39
N GLU A 387 -0.03 -17.40 -20.41
CA GLU A 387 0.48 -17.33 -21.78
C GLU A 387 1.56 -16.24 -21.97
N SER A 388 1.70 -15.33 -21.01
CA SER A 388 2.65 -14.19 -21.09
C SER A 388 4.08 -14.65 -21.37
N SER A 389 4.48 -15.82 -20.86
CA SER A 389 5.82 -16.39 -21.10
C SER A 389 6.01 -16.86 -22.55
N LYS A 390 4.97 -17.35 -23.23
CA LYS A 390 5.01 -17.70 -24.67
C LYS A 390 5.01 -16.43 -25.52
N HIS A 391 4.07 -15.53 -25.26
CA HIS A 391 3.91 -14.25 -25.95
C HIS A 391 5.17 -13.38 -25.82
N MET A 392 5.87 -13.44 -24.69
CA MET A 392 7.18 -12.81 -24.50
C MET A 392 8.22 -13.37 -25.49
N GLN A 393 8.34 -14.69 -25.64
CA GLN A 393 9.29 -15.31 -26.57
C GLN A 393 8.99 -14.93 -28.04
N GLU A 394 7.71 -14.82 -28.39
CA GLU A 394 7.26 -14.36 -29.71
C GLU A 394 7.62 -12.89 -29.96
N VAL A 395 7.29 -12.00 -29.02
CA VAL A 395 7.68 -10.57 -29.12
C VAL A 395 9.20 -10.39 -29.16
N LEU A 396 9.96 -11.13 -28.36
CA LEU A 396 11.43 -11.02 -28.34
C LEU A 396 12.07 -11.45 -29.67
N ARG A 397 11.43 -12.36 -30.42
CA ARG A 397 11.80 -12.80 -31.77
C ARG A 397 11.39 -11.79 -32.84
N ASP A 398 10.14 -11.33 -32.80
CA ASP A 398 9.54 -10.51 -33.86
C ASP A 398 9.91 -9.03 -33.76
N PHE A 399 10.27 -8.57 -32.55
CA PHE A 399 10.81 -7.24 -32.27
C PHE A 399 12.19 -7.38 -31.59
N PRO A 400 13.30 -7.57 -32.33
CA PRO A 400 14.63 -7.59 -31.73
C PRO A 400 15.02 -6.22 -31.13
N PRO A 401 16.05 -6.15 -30.26
CA PRO A 401 16.57 -4.87 -29.77
C PRO A 401 16.98 -3.94 -30.93
N PRO A 402 16.65 -2.63 -30.88
CA PRO A 402 16.98 -1.71 -31.96
C PRO A 402 18.50 -1.42 -32.02
N PRO A 403 19.05 -1.13 -33.21
CA PRO A 403 20.43 -0.69 -33.36
C PRO A 403 20.63 0.71 -32.77
N LEU A 404 21.83 0.94 -32.22
CA LEU A 404 22.26 2.23 -31.66
C LEU A 404 22.79 3.14 -32.78
N ASP A 405 21.89 3.65 -33.62
CA ASP A 405 22.24 4.51 -34.77
C ASP A 405 22.62 5.97 -34.36
N GLY A 406 22.74 6.26 -33.07
CA GLY A 406 22.84 7.62 -32.51
C GLY A 406 24.26 8.19 -32.35
N ASP A 407 25.31 7.40 -32.54
CA ASP A 407 26.69 7.82 -32.31
C ASP A 407 27.14 8.91 -33.30
N GLY A 408 27.37 10.13 -32.78
CA GLY A 408 28.08 11.20 -33.49
C GLY A 408 27.30 12.48 -33.81
N LEU A 409 26.01 12.57 -33.48
CA LEU A 409 25.23 13.81 -33.66
C LEU A 409 25.23 14.70 -32.40
N GLY A 410 25.31 16.01 -32.61
CA GLY A 410 25.22 17.00 -31.54
C GLY A 410 23.81 17.11 -30.97
N LEU A 411 23.56 16.46 -29.82
CA LEU A 411 22.25 16.33 -29.17
C LEU A 411 21.64 17.65 -28.63
N GLY A 412 22.36 18.77 -28.75
CA GLY A 412 22.06 20.03 -28.07
C GLY A 412 22.40 19.97 -26.57
N PRO A 413 22.20 21.09 -25.85
CA PRO A 413 22.50 21.17 -24.42
C PRO A 413 21.70 20.11 -23.64
N SER A 414 22.34 19.59 -22.59
CA SER A 414 21.71 18.66 -21.65
C SER A 414 20.62 19.34 -20.82
N LEU A 415 19.80 18.51 -20.16
CA LEU A 415 18.83 18.99 -19.19
C LEU A 415 19.49 19.88 -18.12
N ARG A 416 20.66 19.45 -17.62
CA ARG A 416 21.38 20.12 -16.54
C ARG A 416 21.94 21.47 -16.99
N GLU A 417 22.47 21.58 -18.21
CA GLU A 417 22.95 22.85 -18.76
C GLU A 417 21.82 23.87 -19.00
N ILE A 418 20.67 23.44 -19.55
CA ILE A 418 19.50 24.33 -19.73
C ILE A 418 19.00 24.81 -18.37
N CYS A 419 18.90 23.90 -17.39
CA CYS A 419 18.48 24.25 -16.04
C CYS A 419 19.48 25.17 -15.34
N ALA A 420 20.80 24.96 -15.53
CA ALA A 420 21.85 25.81 -14.99
C ALA A 420 21.83 27.24 -15.57
N ALA A 421 21.51 27.38 -16.86
CA ALA A 421 21.50 28.68 -17.55
C ALA A 421 20.28 29.57 -17.25
N ASN A 422 19.18 29.02 -16.70
CA ASN A 422 17.89 29.72 -16.58
C ASN A 422 17.42 29.91 -15.12
N ARG A 423 18.36 30.01 -14.17
CA ARG A 423 18.08 29.99 -12.71
C ARG A 423 17.63 31.33 -12.11
N SER A 424 17.09 32.21 -12.93
CA SER A 424 16.44 33.46 -12.50
C SER A 424 14.92 33.31 -12.34
N ASP A 425 14.29 32.38 -13.05
CA ASP A 425 12.82 32.30 -13.17
C ASP A 425 12.38 30.90 -13.66
N GLU A 426 11.42 30.28 -12.96
CA GLU A 426 10.83 28.99 -13.38
C GLU A 426 10.19 29.09 -14.77
N LYS A 427 9.61 30.24 -15.14
CA LYS A 427 8.92 30.40 -16.43
C LYS A 427 9.92 30.48 -17.59
N GLN A 428 11.04 31.19 -17.43
CA GLN A 428 12.19 31.12 -18.34
C GLN A 428 12.76 29.71 -18.43
N GLN A 429 12.93 29.01 -17.31
CA GLN A 429 13.42 27.63 -17.29
C GLN A 429 12.49 26.67 -18.07
N ILE A 430 11.18 26.71 -17.81
CA ILE A 430 10.17 25.96 -18.57
C ILE A 430 10.21 26.32 -20.06
N LYS A 431 10.29 27.61 -20.40
CA LYS A 431 10.31 28.07 -21.79
C LYS A 431 11.55 27.57 -22.53
N ALA A 432 12.73 27.68 -21.92
CA ALA A 432 13.98 27.20 -22.48
C ALA A 432 13.99 25.69 -22.68
N LEU A 433 13.46 24.91 -21.72
CA LEU A 433 13.28 23.47 -21.86
C LEU A 433 12.39 23.13 -23.06
N LEU A 434 11.16 23.68 -23.11
CA LEU A 434 10.18 23.40 -24.16
C LEU A 434 10.67 23.84 -25.56
N GLN A 435 11.38 24.96 -25.66
CA GLN A 435 12.00 25.40 -26.92
C GLN A 435 13.10 24.45 -27.40
N ASN A 436 13.93 23.91 -26.49
CA ASN A 436 14.98 22.93 -26.83
C ASN A 436 14.44 21.52 -27.14
N VAL A 437 13.12 21.29 -27.09
CA VAL A 437 12.47 20.06 -27.58
C VAL A 437 12.26 20.09 -29.09
N GLY A 438 11.94 21.27 -29.64
CA GLY A 438 11.52 21.45 -31.03
C GLY A 438 10.00 21.34 -31.21
N SER A 439 9.48 22.10 -32.19
CA SER A 439 8.04 22.18 -32.49
C SER A 439 7.43 20.88 -33.03
N SER A 440 8.24 19.93 -33.45
CA SER A 440 7.81 18.59 -33.89
C SER A 440 7.14 17.76 -32.80
N PHE A 441 7.57 17.92 -31.54
CA PHE A 441 7.07 17.12 -30.42
C PHE A 441 6.10 17.89 -29.52
N CYS A 442 6.35 19.18 -29.31
CA CYS A 442 5.51 20.05 -28.50
C CYS A 442 5.37 21.41 -29.21
N PRO A 443 4.40 21.56 -30.14
CA PRO A 443 4.17 22.82 -30.86
C PRO A 443 3.39 23.86 -30.04
N ASP A 444 2.60 23.43 -29.05
CA ASP A 444 1.76 24.30 -28.22
C ASP A 444 2.20 24.23 -26.73
N TYR A 445 2.37 25.41 -26.13
CA TYR A 445 2.77 25.58 -24.73
C TYR A 445 1.62 26.07 -23.83
N SER A 446 0.37 26.08 -24.33
CA SER A 446 -0.82 26.60 -23.65
C SER A 446 -1.09 25.96 -22.29
N ASP A 447 -0.73 24.69 -22.07
CA ASP A 447 -0.86 24.06 -20.73
C ASP A 447 0.07 24.70 -19.69
N TRP A 448 1.23 25.26 -20.07
CA TRP A 448 2.19 25.88 -19.16
C TRP A 448 1.96 27.38 -18.97
N PHE A 449 1.74 28.12 -20.06
CA PHE A 449 1.65 29.59 -20.04
C PHE A 449 0.23 30.15 -20.18
N GLY A 450 -0.75 29.31 -20.57
CA GLY A 450 -2.06 29.80 -20.99
C GLY A 450 -1.97 30.61 -22.28
N ILE A 451 -2.88 31.57 -22.43
CA ILE A 451 -2.83 32.58 -23.50
C ILE A 451 -2.00 33.77 -23.01
N GLU A 452 -1.17 34.37 -23.89
CA GLU A 452 -0.32 35.54 -23.58
C GLU A 452 -1.10 36.85 -23.37
N THR A 453 -2.05 36.85 -22.43
CA THR A 453 -2.77 38.02 -21.91
C THR A 453 -2.45 38.16 -20.42
N GLY A 454 -1.68 39.19 -20.06
CA GLY A 454 -0.95 39.28 -18.78
C GLY A 454 -1.77 39.60 -17.52
N GLU A 455 -2.78 38.79 -17.18
CA GLU A 455 -3.44 38.81 -15.87
C GLU A 455 -3.12 37.53 -15.06
N PRO A 456 -2.65 37.63 -13.79
CA PRO A 456 -2.23 36.45 -13.02
C PRO A 456 -3.33 35.48 -12.57
N HIS A 457 -4.61 35.76 -12.85
CA HIS A 457 -5.75 35.17 -12.11
C HIS A 457 -6.31 33.85 -12.69
N LEU A 458 -5.89 33.44 -13.88
CA LEU A 458 -6.58 32.39 -14.67
C LEU A 458 -6.24 30.92 -14.33
N ARG A 459 -5.42 30.66 -13.30
CA ARG A 459 -5.03 29.29 -12.87
C ARG A 459 -5.76 28.77 -11.62
N ASN A 460 -6.78 29.47 -11.14
CA ASN A 460 -7.59 29.03 -10.01
C ASN A 460 -8.50 27.84 -10.39
N ALA A 461 -8.56 26.82 -9.54
CA ALA A 461 -9.34 25.61 -9.78
C ALA A 461 -10.82 25.81 -9.41
N ASP A 462 -11.72 25.83 -10.40
CA ASP A 462 -13.14 26.12 -10.21
C ASP A 462 -13.90 24.87 -9.71
N ARG A 463 -14.38 24.92 -8.46
CA ARG A 463 -15.11 23.83 -7.82
C ARG A 463 -16.58 23.72 -8.25
N SER A 464 -17.13 24.73 -8.93
CA SER A 464 -18.51 24.73 -9.42
C SER A 464 -18.67 23.87 -10.69
N VAL A 465 -17.62 23.75 -11.51
CA VAL A 465 -17.56 22.84 -12.68
C VAL A 465 -18.00 21.42 -12.29
N LEU A 466 -17.43 20.88 -11.20
CA LEU A 466 -17.78 19.56 -10.67
C LEU A 466 -19.27 19.42 -10.36
N THR A 467 -19.88 20.46 -9.79
CA THR A 467 -21.31 20.40 -9.43
C THR A 467 -22.18 20.36 -10.68
N LYS A 468 -21.83 21.14 -11.72
CA LYS A 468 -22.56 21.15 -13.00
C LYS A 468 -22.35 19.84 -13.76
N PHE A 469 -21.12 19.33 -13.82
CA PHE A 469 -20.78 18.03 -14.41
C PHE A 469 -21.53 16.84 -13.79
N LEU A 470 -21.80 16.87 -12.48
CA LEU A 470 -22.56 15.82 -11.79
C LEU A 470 -24.08 15.99 -11.88
N GLN A 471 -24.56 17.13 -12.37
CA GLN A 471 -25.98 17.44 -12.60
C GLN A 471 -26.39 17.24 -14.08
N SER A 472 -25.47 17.40 -15.03
CA SER A 472 -25.71 17.21 -16.46
C SER A 472 -25.86 15.74 -16.86
N HIS A 473 -26.61 15.49 -17.93
CA HIS A 473 -26.81 14.15 -18.49
C HIS A 473 -25.51 13.63 -19.12
N PRO A 474 -25.09 12.37 -18.86
CA PRO A 474 -23.89 11.81 -19.49
C PRO A 474 -24.11 11.59 -21.01
N ALA A 475 -23.14 12.02 -21.81
CA ALA A 475 -23.16 11.89 -23.26
C ALA A 475 -22.68 10.52 -23.77
N ASP A 476 -21.99 9.75 -22.92
CA ASP A 476 -21.56 8.38 -23.18
C ASP A 476 -21.47 7.53 -21.89
N PHE A 477 -21.31 6.22 -22.05
CA PHE A 477 -21.16 5.26 -20.94
C PHE A 477 -19.94 5.56 -20.04
N ALA A 478 -18.83 6.02 -20.63
CA ALA A 478 -17.64 6.39 -19.86
C ALA A 478 -17.91 7.57 -18.92
N THR A 479 -18.63 8.59 -19.38
CA THR A 479 -19.08 9.71 -18.55
C THR A 479 -20.02 9.24 -17.45
N THR A 480 -20.97 8.34 -17.73
CA THR A 480 -21.84 7.73 -16.70
C THR A 480 -21.01 7.09 -15.58
N LYS A 481 -20.02 6.27 -15.93
CA LYS A 481 -19.17 5.56 -14.97
C LYS A 481 -18.23 6.49 -14.17
N LEU A 482 -17.73 7.55 -14.80
CA LEU A 482 -16.99 8.62 -14.11
C LEU A 482 -17.89 9.39 -13.13
N GLN A 483 -19.10 9.78 -13.52
CA GLN A 483 -20.05 10.43 -12.62
C GLN A 483 -20.45 9.51 -11.44
N GLU A 484 -20.68 8.21 -11.66
CA GLU A 484 -20.96 7.22 -10.60
C GLU A 484 -19.83 7.18 -9.55
N MET A 485 -18.58 6.98 -9.99
CA MET A 485 -17.40 6.96 -9.12
C MET A 485 -17.32 8.25 -8.28
N MET A 486 -17.53 9.41 -8.91
CA MET A 486 -17.38 10.71 -8.28
C MET A 486 -18.53 11.03 -7.30
N ARG A 487 -19.76 10.58 -7.58
CA ARG A 487 -20.88 10.61 -6.63
C ARG A 487 -20.53 9.77 -5.39
N LEU A 488 -20.17 8.50 -5.58
CA LEU A 488 -19.79 7.59 -4.49
C LEU A 488 -18.66 8.13 -3.60
N MET A 489 -17.61 8.71 -4.20
CA MET A 489 -16.51 9.33 -3.45
C MET A 489 -16.97 10.52 -2.59
N ARG A 490 -17.91 11.34 -3.07
CA ARG A 490 -18.51 12.45 -2.31
C ARG A 490 -19.43 11.95 -1.21
N ASP A 491 -20.32 11.01 -1.53
CA ASP A 491 -21.34 10.48 -0.62
C ASP A 491 -20.74 9.71 0.56
N LYS A 492 -19.63 8.99 0.32
CA LYS A 492 -18.85 8.29 1.36
C LYS A 492 -17.81 9.18 2.07
N HIS A 493 -17.81 10.49 1.74
CA HIS A 493 -16.87 11.51 2.23
C HIS A 493 -15.40 11.03 2.19
N TYR A 494 -14.96 10.60 1.02
CA TYR A 494 -13.56 10.20 0.80
C TYR A 494 -12.68 11.45 0.62
N PRO A 495 -11.54 11.58 1.34
CA PRO A 495 -10.64 12.72 1.18
C PRO A 495 -9.94 12.68 -0.19
N ALA A 496 -10.55 13.38 -1.15
CA ALA A 496 -10.05 13.65 -2.48
C ALA A 496 -10.48 15.05 -2.91
N SER A 497 -9.71 15.66 -3.81
CA SER A 497 -10.04 16.94 -4.45
C SER A 497 -10.15 16.77 -5.96
N PHE A 498 -11.11 17.51 -6.53
CA PHE A 498 -11.37 17.58 -7.96
C PHE A 498 -11.01 19.01 -8.40
N LYS A 499 -9.85 19.19 -9.02
CA LYS A 499 -9.34 20.50 -9.44
C LYS A 499 -9.65 20.68 -10.93
N CYS A 500 -10.61 21.55 -11.27
CA CYS A 500 -11.00 21.82 -12.66
C CYS A 500 -10.41 23.16 -13.13
N TYR A 501 -9.78 23.16 -14.30
CA TYR A 501 -9.14 24.31 -14.95
C TYR A 501 -9.68 24.47 -16.37
N HIS A 502 -9.57 25.65 -16.99
CA HIS A 502 -9.95 25.81 -18.41
C HIS A 502 -9.05 24.99 -19.34
N ASN A 503 -9.62 24.41 -20.40
CA ASN A 503 -8.85 23.69 -21.41
C ASN A 503 -8.44 24.64 -22.54
N PHE A 504 -7.26 25.24 -22.43
CA PHE A 504 -6.78 26.25 -23.38
C PHE A 504 -6.64 25.72 -24.82
N HIS A 505 -6.32 24.42 -25.00
CA HIS A 505 -6.29 23.72 -26.31
C HIS A 505 -7.65 23.67 -27.04
N LYS A 506 -8.73 24.11 -26.39
CA LYS A 506 -10.10 24.19 -26.94
C LYS A 506 -10.72 25.58 -26.78
N ILE A 507 -9.92 26.62 -26.50
CA ILE A 507 -10.42 27.98 -26.25
C ILE A 507 -11.27 28.52 -27.42
N ASP A 508 -10.83 28.34 -28.67
CA ASP A 508 -11.56 28.81 -29.85
C ASP A 508 -12.85 28.03 -30.13
N SER A 509 -13.06 26.91 -29.44
CA SER A 509 -14.32 26.14 -29.45
C SER A 509 -15.28 26.51 -28.30
N VAL A 510 -14.88 27.41 -27.40
CA VAL A 510 -15.72 27.81 -26.26
C VAL A 510 -16.85 28.75 -26.72
N SER A 511 -18.07 28.44 -26.30
CA SER A 511 -19.24 29.30 -26.48
C SER A 511 -20.08 29.36 -25.21
N LYS A 512 -21.15 30.17 -25.19
CA LYS A 512 -22.09 30.22 -24.06
C LYS A 512 -22.74 28.86 -23.74
N ASP A 513 -22.82 27.97 -24.73
CA ASP A 513 -23.54 26.70 -24.68
C ASP A 513 -22.62 25.48 -24.83
N ASN A 514 -21.29 25.67 -24.79
CA ASN A 514 -20.27 24.64 -25.00
C ASN A 514 -18.94 25.05 -24.32
N LEU A 515 -18.62 24.44 -23.18
CA LEU A 515 -17.50 24.84 -22.30
C LEU A 515 -16.53 23.67 -22.06
N PHE A 516 -15.22 23.92 -22.18
CA PHE A 516 -14.17 22.90 -22.01
C PHE A 516 -13.27 23.13 -20.80
N TYR A 517 -13.02 22.06 -20.04
CA TYR A 517 -12.19 22.05 -18.83
C TYR A 517 -11.24 20.85 -18.80
N LYS A 518 -10.09 20.98 -18.14
CA LYS A 518 -9.24 19.86 -17.70
C LYS A 518 -9.46 19.63 -16.20
N MET A 519 -9.74 18.40 -15.79
CA MET A 519 -9.96 18.02 -14.39
C MET A 519 -8.87 17.07 -13.90
N VAL A 520 -8.32 17.39 -12.72
CA VAL A 520 -7.38 16.56 -11.97
C VAL A 520 -8.09 15.95 -10.76
N ILE A 521 -8.05 14.63 -10.63
CA ILE A 521 -8.59 13.91 -9.47
C ILE A 521 -7.44 13.53 -8.52
N HIS A 522 -7.22 14.34 -7.48
CA HIS A 522 -6.18 14.08 -6.48
C HIS A 522 -6.78 13.40 -5.23
N VAL A 523 -6.39 12.15 -4.97
CA VAL A 523 -6.80 11.37 -3.80
C VAL A 523 -5.75 11.51 -2.67
N HIS A 524 -6.11 12.17 -1.57
CA HIS A 524 -5.16 12.61 -0.53
C HIS A 524 -4.66 11.50 0.41
N SER A 525 -5.14 10.26 0.31
CA SER A 525 -4.67 9.17 1.17
C SER A 525 -4.79 7.80 0.51
N ASP A 526 -3.74 6.99 0.64
CA ASP A 526 -3.72 5.58 0.20
C ASP A 526 -4.84 4.74 0.84
N SER A 527 -5.37 5.13 2.00
CA SER A 527 -6.50 4.46 2.64
C SER A 527 -7.81 4.58 1.86
N VAL A 528 -7.95 5.61 1.01
CA VAL A 528 -9.16 5.81 0.18
C VAL A 528 -9.28 4.72 -0.87
N PHE A 529 -8.17 4.33 -1.50
CA PHE A 529 -8.19 3.29 -2.53
C PHE A 529 -8.64 1.93 -1.96
N ARG A 530 -8.14 1.54 -0.79
CA ARG A 530 -8.60 0.33 -0.08
C ARG A 530 -10.09 0.40 0.28
N ARG A 531 -10.58 1.56 0.77
CA ARG A 531 -12.01 1.80 1.05
C ARG A 531 -12.86 1.70 -0.23
N TYR A 532 -12.42 2.31 -1.32
CA TYR A 532 -13.10 2.27 -2.61
C TYR A 532 -13.13 0.84 -3.20
N GLN A 533 -12.02 0.10 -3.12
CA GLN A 533 -11.98 -1.32 -3.50
C GLN A 533 -12.95 -2.17 -2.67
N LYS A 534 -13.19 -1.86 -1.38
CA LYS A 534 -14.26 -2.51 -0.60
C LYS A 534 -15.64 -2.22 -1.20
N GLU A 535 -15.94 -0.99 -1.63
CA GLU A 535 -17.22 -0.65 -2.28
C GLU A 535 -17.40 -1.38 -3.62
N MET A 536 -16.33 -1.52 -4.43
CA MET A 536 -16.35 -2.28 -5.69
C MET A 536 -16.73 -3.75 -5.49
N ARG A 537 -16.27 -4.39 -4.40
CA ARG A 537 -16.66 -5.78 -4.07
C ARG A 537 -18.16 -5.95 -3.79
N HIS A 538 -18.85 -4.86 -3.41
CA HIS A 538 -20.31 -4.86 -3.19
C HIS A 538 -21.07 -4.39 -4.44
N ASN A 539 -20.40 -3.66 -5.35
CA ASN A 539 -20.98 -3.10 -6.57
C ASN A 539 -20.02 -3.35 -7.76
N PRO A 540 -20.03 -4.55 -8.38
CA PRO A 540 -19.06 -4.91 -9.42
C PRO A 540 -19.06 -4.01 -10.67
N GLY A 541 -20.17 -3.30 -10.93
CA GLY A 541 -20.29 -2.35 -12.05
C GLY A 541 -19.58 -1.01 -11.87
N LEU A 542 -18.84 -0.80 -10.77
CA LEU A 542 -18.02 0.40 -10.53
C LEU A 542 -16.66 0.32 -11.24
N TRP A 543 -16.19 1.44 -11.78
CA TRP A 543 -14.82 1.54 -12.31
C TRP A 543 -13.78 1.66 -11.18
N PRO A 544 -12.53 1.16 -11.38
CA PRO A 544 -11.46 1.30 -10.39
C PRO A 544 -11.08 2.75 -10.11
N LEU A 545 -10.63 3.02 -8.88
CA LEU A 545 -9.97 4.27 -8.55
C LEU A 545 -8.48 4.21 -8.94
N TYR A 546 -8.14 4.87 -10.04
CA TYR A 546 -6.78 4.96 -10.60
C TYR A 546 -5.91 6.03 -9.92
N ARG A 547 -4.59 5.96 -10.13
CA ARG A 547 -3.64 6.99 -9.66
C ARG A 547 -3.28 7.95 -10.80
N GLY A 548 -3.08 9.23 -10.47
CA GLY A 548 -2.70 10.27 -11.43
C GLY A 548 -3.71 10.41 -12.56
N PHE A 549 -4.92 10.81 -12.19
CA PHE A 549 -6.11 10.62 -13.01
C PHE A 549 -6.59 11.97 -13.57
N PHE A 550 -6.47 12.11 -14.89
CA PHE A 550 -6.71 13.35 -15.64
C PHE A 550 -7.80 13.15 -16.69
N VAL A 551 -8.78 14.07 -16.70
CA VAL A 551 -10.00 13.96 -17.50
C VAL A 551 -10.32 15.31 -18.17
N ASP A 552 -10.48 15.33 -19.49
CA ASP A 552 -11.03 16.47 -20.20
C ASP A 552 -12.57 16.43 -20.12
N ILE A 553 -13.20 17.53 -19.71
CA ILE A 553 -14.64 17.68 -19.60
C ILE A 553 -15.14 18.66 -20.67
N ASN A 554 -16.18 18.28 -21.40
CA ASN A 554 -17.03 19.19 -22.17
C ASN A 554 -18.43 19.27 -21.51
N LEU A 555 -18.89 20.48 -21.19
CA LEU A 555 -20.27 20.77 -20.76
C LEU A 555 -20.99 21.51 -21.90
N PHE A 556 -22.07 20.94 -22.44
CA PHE A 556 -22.74 21.52 -23.61
C PHE A 556 -24.27 21.39 -23.60
N LYS A 557 -24.95 22.26 -24.34
CA LYS A 557 -26.38 22.12 -24.67
C LYS A 557 -26.55 21.23 -25.91
N ALA A 558 -27.42 20.23 -25.83
CA ALA A 558 -27.79 19.41 -26.98
C ALA A 558 -29.09 19.92 -27.64
N ASN A 559 -29.10 19.99 -28.98
CA ASN A 559 -30.37 20.09 -29.72
C ASN A 559 -31.08 18.71 -29.70
N LYS A 560 -32.35 18.66 -30.14
CA LYS A 560 -33.15 17.42 -30.12
C LYS A 560 -32.51 16.27 -30.90
N GLU A 561 -31.82 16.57 -31.99
CA GLU A 561 -31.17 15.58 -32.86
C GLU A 561 -29.96 14.95 -32.17
N ARG A 562 -29.04 15.78 -31.66
CA ARG A 562 -27.85 15.34 -30.90
C ARG A 562 -28.23 14.62 -29.60
N ALA A 563 -29.31 15.04 -28.94
CA ALA A 563 -29.86 14.31 -27.79
C ALA A 563 -30.39 12.91 -28.17
N ALA A 564 -31.07 12.78 -29.31
CA ALA A 564 -31.55 11.50 -29.84
C ALA A 564 -30.43 10.62 -30.45
N GLU A 565 -29.30 11.22 -30.84
CA GLU A 565 -28.06 10.51 -31.18
C GLU A 565 -27.36 9.96 -29.93
N ILE A 566 -27.18 10.80 -28.89
CA ILE A 566 -26.62 10.40 -27.58
C ILE A 566 -27.42 9.23 -26.98
N ALA A 567 -28.75 9.28 -27.02
CA ALA A 567 -29.60 8.20 -26.52
C ALA A 567 -29.30 6.86 -27.24
N ARG A 568 -29.32 6.85 -28.58
CA ARG A 568 -29.04 5.65 -29.38
C ARG A 568 -27.62 5.11 -29.17
N ASN A 569 -26.64 6.00 -29.00
CA ASN A 569 -25.25 5.61 -28.73
C ASN A 569 -25.08 4.99 -27.34
N ASN A 570 -25.79 5.50 -26.33
CA ASN A 570 -25.84 4.89 -25.00
C ASN A 570 -26.53 3.51 -25.01
N ASP A 571 -27.69 3.38 -25.69
CA ASP A 571 -28.39 2.11 -25.82
C ASP A 571 -27.50 1.02 -26.44
N MET A 572 -26.70 1.37 -27.46
CA MET A 572 -25.71 0.45 -28.04
C MET A 572 -24.51 0.18 -27.11
N ALA A 573 -24.04 1.19 -26.38
CA ALA A 573 -22.91 1.05 -25.46
C ALA A 573 -23.23 0.18 -24.23
N GLU A 574 -24.45 0.22 -23.68
CA GLU A 574 -24.86 -0.67 -22.59
C GLU A 574 -24.95 -2.13 -23.06
N ASN A 575 -25.54 -2.37 -24.24
CA ASN A 575 -25.62 -3.72 -24.83
C ASN A 575 -24.24 -4.30 -25.19
N ALA A 576 -23.29 -3.48 -25.64
CA ALA A 576 -21.91 -3.91 -25.85
C ALA A 576 -21.14 -4.10 -24.51
N GLY A 577 -21.38 -3.22 -23.54
CA GLY A 577 -20.73 -3.23 -22.22
C GLY A 577 -20.98 -4.49 -21.41
N GLY A 578 -22.14 -5.14 -21.60
CA GLY A 578 -22.48 -6.41 -20.96
C GLY A 578 -21.57 -7.60 -21.32
N ASN A 579 -20.92 -7.58 -22.49
CA ASN A 579 -19.98 -8.61 -22.97
C ASN A 579 -18.55 -8.06 -23.20
N GLY A 580 -18.27 -6.82 -22.80
CA GLY A 580 -16.99 -6.13 -23.03
C GLY A 580 -15.91 -6.38 -21.97
N GLY A 581 -16.20 -7.14 -20.91
CA GLY A 581 -15.18 -7.64 -19.99
C GLY A 581 -14.45 -8.84 -20.59
N ILE A 582 -13.16 -9.02 -20.26
CA ILE A 582 -12.45 -10.28 -20.51
C ILE A 582 -12.96 -11.32 -19.50
N SER A 583 -14.17 -11.83 -19.74
CA SER A 583 -14.81 -12.84 -18.89
C SER A 583 -14.17 -14.21 -19.12
N GLY A 584 -13.03 -14.45 -18.46
CA GLY A 584 -12.47 -15.79 -18.31
C GLY A 584 -11.73 -16.36 -19.54
N ILE A 585 -10.83 -15.60 -20.16
CA ILE A 585 -9.80 -16.21 -21.03
C ILE A 585 -8.75 -16.95 -20.17
N ASP A 586 -8.31 -16.36 -19.05
CA ASP A 586 -7.28 -16.94 -18.16
C ASP A 586 -7.83 -17.82 -17.01
N GLY A 587 -9.15 -17.94 -16.84
CA GLY A 587 -9.75 -18.68 -15.72
C GLY A 587 -9.51 -18.09 -14.31
N LEU A 588 -8.81 -16.96 -14.20
CA LEU A 588 -8.56 -16.23 -12.95
C LEU A 588 -9.78 -15.41 -12.52
N ALA A 589 -9.98 -15.26 -11.21
CA ALA A 589 -10.99 -14.35 -10.66
C ALA A 589 -10.52 -12.88 -10.73
N ASP A 590 -11.45 -11.92 -10.80
CA ASP A 590 -11.15 -10.47 -10.83
C ASP A 590 -10.23 -9.99 -9.69
N ASN A 591 -10.33 -10.62 -8.52
CA ASN A 591 -9.45 -10.33 -7.38
C ASN A 591 -7.99 -10.76 -7.65
N ASP A 592 -7.78 -11.90 -8.31
CA ASP A 592 -6.46 -12.48 -8.59
C ASP A 592 -5.80 -11.82 -9.80
N ALA A 593 -6.58 -11.44 -10.82
CA ALA A 593 -6.09 -10.75 -12.03
C ALA A 593 -5.48 -9.36 -11.76
N ASN A 594 -5.60 -8.83 -10.54
CA ASN A 594 -5.05 -7.54 -10.12
C ASN A 594 -3.99 -7.66 -8.99
N LEU A 595 -3.52 -8.88 -8.66
CA LEU A 595 -2.53 -9.08 -7.61
C LEU A 595 -1.17 -8.46 -7.99
N MET A 596 -0.76 -7.41 -7.28
CA MET A 596 0.51 -6.72 -7.49
C MET A 596 1.07 -6.14 -6.18
N ILE A 597 2.39 -6.22 -6.00
CA ILE A 597 3.11 -5.86 -4.77
C ILE A 597 4.35 -5.00 -5.07
N LYS A 598 4.62 -4.03 -4.18
CA LYS A 598 5.91 -3.31 -4.09
C LYS A 598 6.78 -3.87 -2.97
N LEU A 599 7.96 -4.35 -3.34
CA LEU A 599 9.05 -4.78 -2.47
C LEU A 599 10.14 -3.70 -2.47
N LYS A 600 10.87 -3.46 -1.37
CA LYS A 600 11.83 -2.34 -1.26
C LYS A 600 13.08 -2.65 -0.42
N PHE A 601 14.26 -2.26 -0.90
CA PHE A 601 15.53 -2.54 -0.23
C PHE A 601 15.84 -1.55 0.90
N LEU A 602 16.50 -2.04 1.97
CA LEU A 602 16.84 -1.25 3.15
C LEU A 602 17.82 -0.11 2.84
N THR A 603 18.75 -0.34 1.92
CA THR A 603 19.73 0.64 1.39
C THR A 603 19.07 1.93 0.88
N TYR A 604 17.92 1.81 0.20
CA TYR A 604 17.04 2.93 -0.15
C TYR A 604 16.19 3.41 1.03
N LYS A 605 15.61 2.49 1.83
CA LYS A 605 14.71 2.83 2.94
C LYS A 605 15.41 3.73 3.99
N ILE A 606 16.70 3.53 4.25
CA ILE A 606 17.53 4.38 5.11
C ILE A 606 17.48 5.84 4.64
N ARG A 607 17.85 6.08 3.37
CA ARG A 607 17.94 7.43 2.79
C ARG A 607 16.57 8.12 2.73
N THR A 608 15.60 7.45 2.10
CA THR A 608 14.29 8.05 1.82
C THR A 608 13.41 8.17 3.06
N PHE A 609 13.33 7.13 3.90
CA PHE A 609 12.38 7.10 5.02
C PHE A 609 13.02 7.42 6.37
N LEU A 610 14.23 6.92 6.67
CA LEU A 610 14.86 7.19 7.97
C LEU A 610 15.57 8.55 8.00
N ILE A 611 16.25 8.95 6.92
CA ILE A 611 16.89 10.25 6.81
C ILE A 611 15.89 11.30 6.31
N ARG A 612 15.58 11.36 5.00
CA ARG A 612 14.86 12.49 4.37
C ARG A 612 13.54 12.83 5.07
N ASN A 613 12.64 11.85 5.18
CA ASN A 613 11.33 12.08 5.80
C ASN A 613 11.44 12.37 7.31
N GLY A 614 12.43 11.77 7.98
CA GLY A 614 12.70 11.93 9.40
C GLY A 614 13.33 13.28 9.81
N LEU A 615 13.95 14.01 8.87
CA LEU A 615 14.48 15.38 9.09
C LEU A 615 13.45 16.28 9.77
N SER A 616 12.20 16.23 9.33
CA SER A 616 11.11 17.07 9.85
C SER A 616 10.88 16.88 11.36
N ILE A 617 11.04 15.66 11.86
CA ILE A 617 10.88 15.29 13.28
C ILE A 617 12.17 15.61 14.05
N LEU A 618 13.34 15.33 13.46
CA LEU A 618 14.64 15.61 14.07
C LEU A 618 14.83 17.11 14.38
N PHE A 619 14.41 18.00 13.49
CA PHE A 619 14.56 19.45 13.65
C PHE A 619 13.42 20.10 14.46
N LYS A 620 12.19 19.56 14.43
CA LYS A 620 11.05 20.10 15.23
C LYS A 620 10.98 19.52 16.65
N ASP A 621 11.03 18.21 16.76
CA ASP A 621 10.71 17.45 17.97
C ASP A 621 11.97 16.87 18.66
N GLY A 622 13.12 16.92 17.97
CA GLY A 622 14.45 16.60 18.50
C GLY A 622 14.86 15.12 18.39
N PRO A 623 16.11 14.79 18.79
CA PRO A 623 16.67 13.44 18.60
C PRO A 623 15.89 12.30 19.27
N ALA A 624 15.25 12.55 20.43
CA ALA A 624 14.46 11.53 21.11
C ALA A 624 13.19 11.16 20.33
N ALA A 625 12.50 12.14 19.75
CA ALA A 625 11.35 11.91 18.87
C ALA A 625 11.78 11.25 17.55
N TYR A 626 12.92 11.68 16.98
CA TYR A 626 13.52 11.05 15.81
C TYR A 626 13.85 9.57 16.04
N LYS A 627 14.39 9.22 17.21
CA LYS A 627 14.66 7.85 17.64
C LYS A 627 13.39 7.00 17.77
N ALA A 628 12.36 7.55 18.41
CA ALA A 628 11.04 6.91 18.47
C ALA A 628 10.38 6.75 17.08
N TYR A 629 10.70 7.63 16.13
CA TYR A 629 10.26 7.51 14.73
C TYR A 629 11.00 6.41 13.98
N TYR A 630 12.34 6.40 13.95
CA TYR A 630 13.07 5.42 13.14
C TYR A 630 12.96 4.00 13.70
N LEU A 631 12.92 3.82 15.03
CA LEU A 631 12.61 2.53 15.66
C LEU A 631 11.23 2.00 15.24
N ARG A 632 10.23 2.89 15.17
CA ARG A 632 8.88 2.53 14.72
C ARG A 632 8.87 2.13 13.23
N GLN A 633 9.60 2.82 12.36
CA GLN A 633 9.71 2.42 10.95
C GLN A 633 10.36 1.05 10.81
N MET A 634 11.48 0.79 11.48
CA MET A 634 12.15 -0.52 11.43
C MET A 634 11.29 -1.66 12.00
N LYS A 635 10.54 -1.44 13.09
CA LYS A 635 9.55 -2.43 13.58
C LYS A 635 8.48 -2.71 12.51
N ILE A 636 7.97 -1.68 11.84
CA ILE A 636 6.94 -1.80 10.78
C ILE A 636 7.49 -2.49 9.51
N TRP A 637 8.80 -2.51 9.29
CA TRP A 637 9.43 -3.22 8.16
C TRP A 637 9.90 -4.64 8.52
N GLY A 638 9.73 -5.08 9.78
CA GLY A 638 10.24 -6.38 10.23
C GLY A 638 11.76 -6.48 10.29
N THR A 639 12.49 -5.36 10.28
CA THR A 639 13.95 -5.30 10.20
C THR A 639 14.62 -6.12 11.31
N SER A 640 15.63 -6.90 10.98
CA SER A 640 16.33 -7.83 11.88
C SER A 640 16.95 -7.11 13.09
N SER A 641 16.96 -7.76 14.25
CA SER A 641 17.41 -7.12 15.51
C SER A 641 18.90 -6.75 15.51
N GLY A 642 19.72 -7.43 14.71
CA GLY A 642 21.12 -7.06 14.46
C GLY A 642 21.23 -5.78 13.63
N LYS A 643 20.55 -5.72 12.48
CA LYS A 643 20.56 -4.56 11.59
C LYS A 643 19.90 -3.34 12.25
N GLN A 644 18.86 -3.53 13.07
CA GLN A 644 18.28 -2.47 13.91
C GLN A 644 19.32 -1.83 14.84
N LYS A 645 20.15 -2.62 15.55
CA LYS A 645 21.21 -2.09 16.44
C LYS A 645 22.25 -1.28 15.65
N GLN A 646 22.68 -1.80 14.50
CA GLN A 646 23.61 -1.11 13.60
C GLN A 646 23.03 0.21 13.07
N LEU A 647 21.78 0.21 12.60
CA LEU A 647 21.09 1.42 12.14
C LEU A 647 20.85 2.42 13.25
N CYS A 648 20.50 1.99 14.47
CA CYS A 648 20.33 2.91 15.60
C CYS A 648 21.59 3.75 15.80
N LYS A 649 22.77 3.11 15.85
CA LYS A 649 24.06 3.80 15.98
C LYS A 649 24.29 4.79 14.84
N MET A 650 24.13 4.36 13.59
CA MET A 650 24.32 5.21 12.41
C MET A 650 23.37 6.42 12.40
N LEU A 651 22.11 6.26 12.84
CA LEU A 651 21.09 7.30 12.86
C LEU A 651 21.25 8.25 14.06
N ASP A 652 21.72 7.77 15.21
CA ASP A 652 22.14 8.61 16.34
C ASP A 652 23.34 9.49 15.95
N GLU A 653 24.35 8.91 15.27
CA GLU A 653 25.50 9.67 14.74
C GLU A 653 25.09 10.70 13.69
N TRP A 654 24.21 10.32 12.74
CA TRP A 654 23.63 11.24 11.75
C TRP A 654 22.91 12.41 12.40
N ALA A 655 22.07 12.13 13.42
CA ALA A 655 21.31 13.14 14.14
C ALA A 655 22.19 14.16 14.86
N VAL A 656 23.40 13.76 15.31
CA VAL A 656 24.40 14.67 15.89
C VAL A 656 25.14 15.44 14.78
N TYR A 657 25.57 14.77 13.71
CA TYR A 657 26.24 15.41 12.56
C TYR A 657 25.40 16.54 11.98
N ILE A 658 24.16 16.25 11.57
CA ILE A 658 23.38 17.21 10.79
C ILE A 658 22.88 18.39 11.62
N ARG A 659 22.55 18.17 12.91
CA ARG A 659 22.21 19.27 13.83
C ARG A 659 23.42 20.12 14.21
N ARG A 660 24.64 19.57 14.19
CA ARG A 660 25.86 20.36 14.38
C ARG A 660 26.19 21.23 13.16
N LYS A 661 25.87 20.76 11.95
CA LYS A 661 26.16 21.49 10.70
C LYS A 661 25.09 22.52 10.33
N CYS A 662 23.81 22.18 10.44
CA CYS A 662 22.69 23.07 10.10
C CYS A 662 22.14 23.86 11.31
N GLY A 663 22.57 23.58 12.54
CA GLY A 663 22.07 24.24 13.74
C GLY A 663 20.56 23.97 13.95
N ASN A 664 19.76 25.03 13.85
CA ASN A 664 18.29 24.96 13.87
C ASN A 664 17.66 25.05 12.47
N ASP A 665 18.43 25.39 11.43
CA ASP A 665 17.91 25.60 10.09
C ASP A 665 17.57 24.26 9.43
N LYS A 666 16.37 24.19 8.87
CA LYS A 666 15.82 22.94 8.32
C LYS A 666 16.45 22.65 6.95
N LEU A 667 17.34 21.66 6.90
CA LEU A 667 17.80 21.05 5.63
C LEU A 667 16.60 20.71 4.73
N SER A 668 16.61 21.19 3.48
CA SER A 668 15.53 20.90 2.54
C SER A 668 15.53 19.43 2.13
N SER A 669 14.36 18.81 2.12
CA SER A 669 14.15 17.44 1.67
C SER A 669 14.40 17.26 0.17
N SER A 670 14.48 18.34 -0.63
CA SER A 670 14.84 18.28 -2.05
C SER A 670 16.34 18.20 -2.33
N ILE A 671 17.20 18.50 -1.36
CA ILE A 671 18.68 18.57 -1.54
C ILE A 671 19.46 17.76 -0.50
N TYR A 672 18.76 16.92 0.29
CA TYR A 672 19.30 16.26 1.47
C TYR A 672 20.49 15.31 1.19
N LEU A 673 20.66 14.81 -0.04
CA LEU A 673 21.77 13.92 -0.40
C LEU A 673 23.12 14.66 -0.46
N SER A 674 23.14 15.99 -0.61
CA SER A 674 24.38 16.79 -0.46
C SER A 674 24.97 16.69 0.96
N GLU A 675 24.15 16.29 1.94
CA GLU A 675 24.60 16.03 3.32
C GLU A 675 24.61 14.54 3.68
N ALA A 676 23.64 13.77 3.19
CA ALA A 676 23.50 12.37 3.52
C ALA A 676 24.55 11.49 2.83
N GLU A 677 24.89 11.69 1.55
CA GLU A 677 25.90 10.84 0.89
C GLU A 677 27.31 11.00 1.49
N PRO A 678 27.84 12.22 1.74
CA PRO A 678 29.15 12.36 2.38
C PRO A 678 29.20 11.75 3.79
N PHE A 679 28.12 11.85 4.56
CA PHE A 679 28.02 11.19 5.86
C PHE A 679 28.01 9.65 5.72
N LEU A 680 27.18 9.11 4.83
CA LEU A 680 27.05 7.67 4.62
C LEU A 680 28.34 7.06 4.07
N GLU A 681 29.06 7.77 3.20
CA GLU A 681 30.38 7.38 2.73
C GLU A 681 31.42 7.36 3.87
N GLN A 682 31.50 8.44 4.66
CA GLN A 682 32.39 8.51 5.83
C GLN A 682 32.03 7.49 6.92
N TYR A 683 30.79 7.00 6.96
CA TYR A 683 30.37 5.90 7.84
C TYR A 683 30.76 4.54 7.26
N ALA A 684 30.53 4.33 5.95
CA ALA A 684 30.85 3.10 5.22
C ALA A 684 32.35 2.78 5.21
N ARG A 685 33.20 3.78 4.91
CA ARG A 685 34.67 3.65 4.86
C ARG A 685 35.33 3.18 6.16
N ARG A 686 34.59 3.09 7.28
CA ARG A 686 35.09 2.66 8.59
C ARG A 686 35.17 1.13 8.76
N SER A 687 34.31 0.35 8.08
CA SER A 687 34.39 -1.11 8.08
C SER A 687 33.55 -1.76 6.97
N PRO A 688 33.85 -3.00 6.54
CA PRO A 688 33.05 -3.73 5.55
C PRO A 688 31.59 -3.93 5.97
N GLU A 689 31.32 -4.08 7.27
CA GLU A 689 29.98 -4.23 7.83
C GLU A 689 29.19 -2.92 7.72
N ASN A 690 29.83 -1.77 7.87
CA ASN A 690 29.21 -0.47 7.64
C ASN A 690 28.91 -0.24 6.15
N GLN A 691 29.78 -0.68 5.23
CA GLN A 691 29.49 -0.67 3.79
C GLN A 691 28.26 -1.54 3.47
N ALA A 692 28.18 -2.75 4.01
CA ALA A 692 27.03 -3.65 3.87
C ALA A 692 25.76 -3.20 4.62
N LEU A 693 25.87 -2.20 5.52
CA LEU A 693 24.73 -1.57 6.19
C LEU A 693 24.06 -0.51 5.30
N VAL A 694 24.85 0.32 4.60
CA VAL A 694 24.34 1.48 3.85
C VAL A 694 24.24 1.26 2.33
N GLY A 695 24.86 0.19 1.81
CA GLY A 695 24.99 -0.07 0.38
C GLY A 695 26.13 0.75 -0.24
N SER A 696 26.02 1.08 -1.52
CA SER A 696 26.93 2.07 -2.15
C SER A 696 26.71 3.47 -1.56
N ALA A 697 27.77 4.27 -1.44
CA ALA A 697 27.73 5.66 -0.98
C ALA A 697 28.98 6.39 -1.52
N GLY A 698 28.91 7.73 -1.64
CA GLY A 698 30.04 8.55 -2.11
C GLY A 698 29.99 8.97 -3.59
N ASN A 699 29.05 8.44 -4.37
CA ASN A 699 28.76 8.89 -5.74
C ASN A 699 28.03 10.25 -5.72
N LEU A 700 28.68 11.30 -5.22
CA LEU A 700 28.09 12.63 -5.06
C LEU A 700 28.02 13.37 -6.40
N VAL A 701 26.87 13.25 -7.07
CA VAL A 701 26.43 14.23 -8.06
C VAL A 701 26.19 15.56 -7.32
N SER A 702 27.01 16.58 -7.57
CA SER A 702 26.65 17.96 -7.16
C SER A 702 25.44 18.40 -7.98
N VAL A 703 24.48 19.06 -7.31
CA VAL A 703 23.24 19.56 -7.92
C VAL A 703 23.04 21.06 -7.69
N GLU A 704 23.94 21.67 -6.90
CA GLU A 704 23.89 23.07 -6.48
C GLU A 704 23.92 24.02 -7.67
N ASP A 705 24.44 23.60 -8.83
CA ASP A 705 24.53 24.39 -10.07
C ASP A 705 23.37 24.20 -11.07
N PHE A 706 22.56 23.14 -10.97
CA PHE A 706 21.52 22.82 -11.98
C PHE A 706 20.14 22.39 -11.45
N LEU A 707 19.92 22.35 -10.13
CA LEU A 707 18.58 22.16 -9.56
C LEU A 707 17.57 23.13 -10.18
N ALA A 708 16.37 22.60 -10.48
CA ALA A 708 15.26 23.40 -10.98
C ALA A 708 14.57 24.24 -9.91
N ILE A 709 14.01 25.36 -10.35
CA ILE A 709 13.24 26.28 -9.51
C ILE A 709 11.77 25.86 -9.51
N VAL A 710 11.13 25.93 -8.34
CA VAL A 710 9.70 25.63 -8.18
C VAL A 710 9.05 26.74 -7.34
N GLU A 711 8.36 27.68 -8.00
CA GLU A 711 7.70 28.81 -7.36
C GLU A 711 6.65 28.33 -6.34
N GLY A 712 6.67 28.94 -5.15
CA GLY A 712 5.70 28.64 -4.08
C GLY A 712 5.97 27.35 -3.29
N GLY A 713 7.08 26.64 -3.53
CA GLY A 713 7.43 25.44 -2.75
C GLY A 713 6.49 24.24 -2.96
N ARG A 714 5.74 24.25 -4.07
CA ARG A 714 4.86 23.17 -4.51
C ARG A 714 5.71 21.95 -4.92
N ASP A 715 5.27 20.74 -4.58
CA ASP A 715 5.92 19.49 -4.95
C ASP A 715 5.25 18.80 -6.15
N GLU A 716 5.71 17.60 -6.52
CA GLU A 716 5.08 16.73 -7.53
C GLU A 716 3.57 16.52 -7.31
N GLU A 717 3.15 16.56 -6.04
CA GLU A 717 1.79 16.26 -5.60
C GLU A 717 0.88 17.50 -5.65
N GLY A 718 1.47 18.69 -5.81
CA GLY A 718 0.76 19.95 -6.02
C GLY A 718 -0.15 20.31 -4.85
N ASP A 719 0.31 20.06 -3.63
CA ASP A 719 -0.48 20.32 -2.41
C ASP A 719 -0.64 21.82 -2.12
N LEU A 720 -1.62 22.12 -1.27
CA LEU A 720 -2.18 23.46 -1.09
C LEU A 720 -1.32 24.32 -0.14
N ASP A 721 -1.46 25.65 -0.27
CA ASP A 721 -0.99 26.59 0.74
C ASP A 721 -1.46 26.17 2.14
N SER A 722 -0.52 26.12 3.07
CA SER A 722 -0.79 25.73 4.45
C SER A 722 -1.48 26.88 5.20
N GLU A 723 -2.83 26.89 5.17
CA GLU A 723 -3.60 27.64 6.17
C GLU A 723 -3.08 27.27 7.58
N LYS A 724 -2.77 28.28 8.39
CA LYS A 724 -2.03 28.13 9.66
C LYS A 724 -2.91 27.58 10.78
N GLY A 725 -3.37 26.34 10.63
CA GLY A 725 -3.99 25.56 11.70
C GLY A 725 -2.97 25.16 12.76
N SER A 726 -2.84 25.95 13.82
CA SER A 726 -1.94 25.67 14.94
C SER A 726 -2.41 24.43 15.74
N PRO A 727 -1.60 23.36 15.87
CA PRO A 727 -1.95 22.22 16.73
C PRO A 727 -1.84 22.60 18.21
N PRO A 728 -2.61 21.97 19.12
CA PRO A 728 -2.46 22.17 20.56
C PRO A 728 -1.08 21.70 21.05
N SER A 729 -0.48 22.44 21.98
CA SER A 729 0.85 22.14 22.54
C SER A 729 0.88 20.83 23.33
N SER A 730 1.83 19.94 23.00
CA SER A 730 2.14 18.76 23.79
C SER A 730 3.03 19.09 25.01
N PRO A 731 2.87 18.38 26.16
CA PRO A 731 3.79 18.53 27.30
C PRO A 731 5.19 17.98 26.99
N LYS A 732 6.23 18.64 27.52
CA LYS A 732 7.63 18.22 27.36
C LYS A 732 7.96 17.01 28.25
N PRO A 733 8.81 16.07 27.80
CA PRO A 733 9.32 14.98 28.65
C PRO A 733 10.46 15.45 29.56
N SER A 734 10.42 15.06 30.83
CA SER A 734 11.52 15.21 31.80
C SER A 734 12.37 13.94 31.87
N VAL A 735 13.70 14.10 32.01
CA VAL A 735 14.68 13.00 31.91
C VAL A 735 15.25 12.62 33.28
N LYS A 736 15.20 11.33 33.64
CA LYS A 736 16.33 10.51 34.14
C LYS A 736 15.90 9.08 34.50
N ASP A 737 16.86 8.18 34.54
CA ASP A 737 16.67 6.75 34.78
C ASP A 737 16.60 6.38 36.28
N THR A 738 15.75 5.41 36.59
CA THR A 738 15.95 4.43 37.67
C THR A 738 15.04 3.24 37.42
N VAL A 739 15.50 2.02 37.75
CA VAL A 739 14.72 0.78 37.59
C VAL A 739 13.98 0.48 38.89
N GLN A 740 12.64 0.57 38.87
CA GLN A 740 11.75 0.05 39.92
C GLN A 740 10.49 -0.57 39.28
N LYS A 741 9.78 -1.43 40.02
CA LYS A 741 8.77 -2.39 39.51
C LYS A 741 7.38 -1.78 39.24
N ASP A 742 7.29 -0.53 38.82
CA ASP A 742 6.04 0.26 38.85
C ASP A 742 5.12 0.09 37.62
N GLU A 743 5.21 -1.03 36.90
CA GLU A 743 4.31 -1.31 35.78
C GLU A 743 3.00 -1.97 36.28
N GLY A 744 1.87 -1.33 35.99
CA GLY A 744 0.54 -1.88 36.25
C GLY A 744 -0.11 -2.48 35.00
N LEU A 745 -1.25 -3.14 35.20
CA LEU A 745 -1.92 -3.93 34.17
C LEU A 745 -3.33 -3.40 33.89
N ILE A 746 -3.72 -3.31 32.62
CA ILE A 746 -5.09 -2.93 32.20
C ILE A 746 -5.72 -4.09 31.45
N ILE A 747 -6.66 -4.79 32.09
CA ILE A 747 -7.41 -5.90 31.48
C ILE A 747 -8.67 -5.32 30.84
N PHE A 748 -8.90 -5.56 29.55
CA PHE A 748 -10.01 -4.98 28.80
C PHE A 748 -10.64 -5.97 27.81
N PHE A 749 -11.87 -5.69 27.35
CA PHE A 749 -12.72 -6.67 26.67
C PHE A 749 -13.11 -6.25 25.26
N PRO A 750 -12.36 -6.64 24.21
CA PRO A 750 -12.90 -6.75 22.87
C PRO A 750 -13.97 -7.86 22.88
N GLY A 751 -15.23 -7.46 22.97
CA GLY A 751 -16.39 -8.35 23.06
C GLY A 751 -17.72 -7.65 22.76
N ILE A 752 -18.74 -8.45 22.49
CA ILE A 752 -20.14 -8.06 22.26
C ILE A 752 -20.91 -8.20 23.59
N PRO A 753 -21.90 -7.36 23.94
CA PRO A 753 -22.68 -7.58 25.16
C PRO A 753 -23.28 -9.00 25.20
N GLY A 754 -23.24 -9.66 26.36
CA GLY A 754 -23.50 -11.10 26.47
C GLY A 754 -22.23 -11.93 26.71
N CYS A 755 -21.05 -11.43 26.35
CA CYS A 755 -19.73 -12.03 26.53
C CYS A 755 -19.24 -12.24 27.98
N ALA A 756 -20.13 -12.29 28.98
CA ALA A 756 -19.83 -12.47 30.40
C ALA A 756 -18.84 -11.47 31.08
N LYS A 757 -18.27 -10.48 30.39
CA LYS A 757 -17.33 -9.44 30.89
C LYS A 757 -17.47 -9.06 32.37
N SER A 758 -18.66 -8.65 32.80
CA SER A 758 -18.93 -8.14 34.16
C SER A 758 -18.98 -9.24 35.21
N ALA A 759 -19.45 -10.44 34.85
CA ALA A 759 -19.39 -11.61 35.72
C ALA A 759 -17.93 -12.04 35.88
N LEU A 760 -17.15 -12.09 34.79
CA LEU A 760 -15.72 -12.39 34.85
C LEU A 760 -14.97 -11.37 35.71
N CYS A 761 -15.26 -10.07 35.57
CA CYS A 761 -14.65 -9.04 36.42
C CYS A 761 -15.02 -9.19 37.91
N LYS A 762 -16.23 -9.66 38.22
CA LYS A 762 -16.65 -9.95 39.60
C LYS A 762 -15.87 -11.13 40.18
N GLU A 763 -15.75 -12.23 39.43
CA GLU A 763 -15.04 -13.41 39.93
C GLU A 763 -13.51 -13.18 40.00
N LEU A 764 -12.93 -12.41 39.06
CA LEU A 764 -11.53 -11.96 39.13
C LEU A 764 -11.21 -11.04 40.32
N LEU A 765 -12.21 -10.34 40.88
CA LEU A 765 -12.06 -9.57 42.12
C LEU A 765 -12.16 -10.44 43.38
N ASN A 766 -12.97 -11.50 43.34
CA ASN A 766 -13.29 -12.33 44.49
C ASN A 766 -12.38 -13.56 44.64
N ALA A 767 -11.63 -13.93 43.60
CA ALA A 767 -10.83 -15.15 43.56
C ALA A 767 -9.78 -15.22 44.70
N PRO A 768 -9.77 -16.29 45.53
CA PRO A 768 -8.78 -16.46 46.58
C PRO A 768 -7.38 -16.59 45.97
N GLY A 769 -6.40 -15.89 46.57
CA GLY A 769 -5.04 -15.78 46.04
C GLY A 769 -4.86 -14.74 44.93
N LYS A 770 -5.93 -14.11 44.43
CA LYS A 770 -5.95 -13.19 43.28
C LYS A 770 -5.38 -13.85 41.99
N ILE A 771 -5.13 -13.03 40.97
CA ILE A 771 -4.00 -13.28 40.06
C ILE A 771 -2.75 -13.30 40.94
N GLU A 772 -1.85 -14.28 40.77
CA GLU A 772 -0.66 -14.46 41.64
C GLU A 772 0.36 -13.34 41.42
N ASP A 773 0.09 -12.21 42.06
CA ASP A 773 0.56 -10.89 41.70
C ASP A 773 0.42 -10.00 42.96
N ASP A 774 1.46 -9.24 43.29
CA ASP A 774 1.49 -8.36 44.46
C ASP A 774 0.66 -7.07 44.24
N ARG A 775 0.24 -6.77 43.01
CA ARG A 775 -0.55 -5.58 42.67
C ARG A 775 -2.00 -5.66 43.18
N PRO A 776 -2.56 -4.56 43.73
CA PRO A 776 -3.99 -4.49 44.07
C PRO A 776 -4.87 -4.51 42.81
N VAL A 777 -5.96 -5.29 42.85
CA VAL A 777 -6.93 -5.39 41.74
C VAL A 777 -8.10 -4.44 41.96
N HIS A 778 -8.51 -3.73 40.91
CA HIS A 778 -9.62 -2.79 40.91
C HIS A 778 -10.48 -2.97 39.66
N SER A 779 -11.81 -2.85 39.78
CA SER A 779 -12.72 -2.89 38.62
C SER A 779 -13.40 -1.54 38.41
N LEU A 780 -13.55 -1.13 37.16
CA LEU A 780 -14.25 0.08 36.75
C LEU A 780 -15.42 -0.31 35.82
N MET A 781 -16.64 -0.38 36.37
CA MET A 781 -17.81 -0.79 35.59
C MET A 781 -18.29 0.33 34.66
N GLY A 782 -18.11 0.12 33.35
CA GLY A 782 -18.41 1.11 32.32
C GLY A 782 -19.88 1.46 32.14
N ASP A 783 -20.78 0.65 32.70
CA ASP A 783 -22.23 0.87 32.70
C ASP A 783 -22.70 1.75 33.88
N LEU A 784 -21.92 1.85 34.96
CA LEU A 784 -22.16 2.77 36.09
C LEU A 784 -21.53 4.16 35.87
N ILE A 785 -20.57 4.26 34.94
CA ILE A 785 -19.77 5.47 34.72
C ILE A 785 -20.41 6.37 33.65
N LYS A 786 -21.10 7.41 34.11
CA LYS A 786 -21.60 8.51 33.25
C LYS A 786 -20.44 9.29 32.63
N GLY A 787 -20.58 9.67 31.36
CA GLY A 787 -19.60 10.48 30.60
C GLY A 787 -18.53 9.66 29.86
N ARG A 788 -17.39 10.29 29.55
CA ARG A 788 -16.27 9.62 28.84
C ARG A 788 -15.62 8.59 29.76
N TYR A 789 -15.67 7.31 29.37
CA TYR A 789 -15.20 6.20 30.20
C TYR A 789 -13.67 6.00 30.18
N TRP A 790 -13.05 5.84 29.00
CA TRP A 790 -11.62 5.54 28.90
C TRP A 790 -10.71 6.64 29.50
N PRO A 791 -11.04 7.95 29.44
CA PRO A 791 -10.33 8.96 30.22
C PRO A 791 -10.40 8.74 31.74
N LYS A 792 -11.52 8.27 32.29
CA LYS A 792 -11.62 7.94 33.73
C LYS A 792 -10.79 6.71 34.10
N VAL A 793 -10.65 5.73 33.20
CA VAL A 793 -9.68 4.63 33.36
C VAL A 793 -8.26 5.19 33.41
N ALA A 794 -7.92 6.15 32.53
CA ALA A 794 -6.61 6.82 32.53
C ALA A 794 -6.35 7.60 33.82
N ASP A 795 -7.36 8.28 34.36
CA ASP A 795 -7.20 9.11 35.56
C ASP A 795 -7.11 8.28 36.85
N GLU A 796 -7.90 7.19 36.98
CA GLU A 796 -7.69 6.22 38.06
C GLU A 796 -6.33 5.50 37.93
N ARG A 797 -5.89 5.20 36.71
CA ARG A 797 -4.57 4.62 36.44
C ARG A 797 -3.41 5.55 36.83
N LYS A 798 -3.54 6.87 36.66
CA LYS A 798 -2.57 7.87 37.14
C LYS A 798 -2.54 7.96 38.67
N LYS A 799 -3.70 7.88 39.33
CA LYS A 799 -3.79 7.86 40.81
C LYS A 799 -3.18 6.58 41.40
N LYS A 800 -3.20 5.48 40.64
CA LYS A 800 -2.80 4.13 41.09
C LYS A 800 -1.79 3.52 40.09
N PRO A 801 -0.52 3.97 40.13
CA PRO A 801 0.52 3.49 39.21
C PRO A 801 0.93 2.03 39.45
N TYR A 802 0.61 1.45 40.60
CA TYR A 802 0.84 0.04 40.90
C TYR A 802 -0.50 -0.66 41.24
N SER A 803 -1.18 -1.17 40.22
CA SER A 803 -2.48 -1.86 40.33
C SER A 803 -2.83 -2.63 39.05
N ILE A 804 -3.70 -3.63 39.16
CA ILE A 804 -4.42 -4.24 38.02
C ILE A 804 -5.79 -3.58 37.90
N ILE A 805 -6.13 -3.06 36.72
CA ILE A 805 -7.43 -2.43 36.44
C ILE A 805 -8.23 -3.31 35.48
N LEU A 806 -9.34 -3.86 35.96
CA LEU A 806 -10.36 -4.53 35.16
C LEU A 806 -11.28 -3.46 34.56
N ALA A 807 -11.07 -3.17 33.28
CA ALA A 807 -11.85 -2.19 32.54
C ALA A 807 -13.12 -2.84 31.97
N ASP A 808 -14.15 -3.02 32.80
CA ASP A 808 -15.43 -3.64 32.43
C ASP A 808 -16.28 -2.75 31.50
N LYS A 809 -15.83 -2.62 30.25
CA LYS A 809 -16.57 -2.04 29.13
C LYS A 809 -16.09 -2.69 27.82
N ASN A 810 -17.01 -2.82 26.86
CA ASN A 810 -16.67 -3.30 25.53
C ASN A 810 -15.67 -2.34 24.87
N ALA A 811 -14.64 -2.89 24.23
CA ALA A 811 -13.64 -2.18 23.44
C ALA A 811 -13.72 -2.63 21.96
N PRO A 812 -14.71 -2.15 21.18
CA PRO A 812 -15.07 -2.78 19.91
C PRO A 812 -14.36 -2.24 18.66
N ASN A 813 -13.45 -1.27 18.79
CA ASN A 813 -12.82 -0.65 17.63
C ASN A 813 -11.41 -0.09 17.92
N GLU A 814 -10.67 0.18 16.85
CA GLU A 814 -9.31 0.72 16.89
C GLU A 814 -9.18 2.10 17.54
N GLU A 815 -10.25 2.89 17.58
CA GLU A 815 -10.25 4.20 18.26
C GLU A 815 -10.13 4.02 19.78
N VAL A 816 -10.89 3.07 20.34
CA VAL A 816 -10.77 2.66 21.74
C VAL A 816 -9.41 2.02 22.00
N TRP A 817 -8.95 1.11 21.13
CA TRP A 817 -7.65 0.46 21.32
C TRP A 817 -6.50 1.48 21.31
N ARG A 818 -6.55 2.51 20.47
CA ARG A 818 -5.59 3.62 20.48
C ARG A 818 -5.62 4.42 21.78
N GLN A 819 -6.79 4.68 22.35
CA GLN A 819 -6.92 5.32 23.68
C GLN A 819 -6.29 4.46 24.79
N ILE A 820 -6.38 3.13 24.68
CA ILE A 820 -5.71 2.19 25.61
C ILE A 820 -4.19 2.20 25.37
N GLU A 821 -3.72 2.18 24.13
CA GLU A 821 -2.28 2.33 23.84
C GLU A 821 -1.71 3.67 24.35
N ASP A 822 -2.44 4.77 24.25
CA ASP A 822 -2.01 6.09 24.75
C ASP A 822 -2.02 6.15 26.29
N MET A 823 -2.93 5.42 26.95
CA MET A 823 -2.84 5.14 28.40
C MET A 823 -1.56 4.36 28.75
N CYS A 824 -1.28 3.27 28.03
CA CYS A 824 -0.09 2.45 28.23
C CYS A 824 1.19 3.29 28.08
N ARG A 825 1.28 4.08 27.00
CA ARG A 825 2.38 5.01 26.73
C ARG A 825 2.57 6.07 27.83
N SER A 826 1.48 6.62 28.36
CA SER A 826 1.54 7.72 29.35
C SER A 826 1.68 7.27 30.81
N THR A 827 1.33 6.02 31.13
CA THR A 827 1.32 5.49 32.52
C THR A 827 2.20 4.26 32.74
N ARG A 828 3.09 3.95 31.78
CA ARG A 828 3.95 2.74 31.74
C ARG A 828 3.18 1.47 32.13
N ALA A 829 2.00 1.31 31.55
CA ALA A 829 1.10 0.19 31.85
C ALA A 829 1.12 -0.80 30.70
N SER A 830 1.15 -2.08 31.02
CA SER A 830 0.80 -3.13 30.05
C SER A 830 -0.72 -3.27 29.98
N ALA A 831 -1.26 -3.63 28.81
CA ALA A 831 -2.69 -3.91 28.65
C ALA A 831 -2.90 -5.30 28.04
N VAL A 832 -3.96 -5.98 28.46
CA VAL A 832 -4.26 -7.36 28.09
C VAL A 832 -5.70 -7.44 27.58
N PRO A 833 -5.92 -7.70 26.28
CA PRO A 833 -7.24 -8.02 25.76
C PRO A 833 -7.66 -9.41 26.23
N VAL A 834 -8.85 -9.51 26.84
CA VAL A 834 -9.56 -10.77 27.10
C VAL A 834 -10.70 -10.89 26.11
N VAL A 835 -10.65 -11.91 25.26
CA VAL A 835 -11.55 -12.08 24.11
C VAL A 835 -12.29 -13.42 24.21
N PRO A 836 -13.62 -13.47 24.03
CA PRO A 836 -14.37 -14.72 23.94
C PRO A 836 -13.87 -15.56 22.76
N ASP A 837 -13.59 -16.84 22.98
CA ASP A 837 -13.11 -17.71 21.90
C ASP A 837 -14.23 -18.07 20.93
N SER A 838 -13.90 -18.13 19.63
CA SER A 838 -14.85 -18.38 18.55
C SER A 838 -14.07 -18.59 17.24
N GLU A 839 -14.51 -19.52 16.40
CA GLU A 839 -13.97 -19.70 15.04
C GLU A 839 -14.11 -18.41 14.18
N GLY A 840 -15.18 -17.64 14.41
CA GLY A 840 -15.51 -16.48 13.60
C GLY A 840 -16.11 -16.83 12.24
N THR A 841 -15.90 -15.96 11.27
CA THR A 841 -16.17 -16.12 9.83
C THR A 841 -15.10 -15.34 9.05
N ASP A 842 -15.08 -15.47 7.72
CA ASP A 842 -14.20 -14.69 6.83
C ASP A 842 -14.39 -13.15 6.95
N SER A 843 -15.48 -12.70 7.59
CA SER A 843 -15.84 -11.28 7.67
C SER A 843 -16.16 -10.76 9.08
N ASN A 844 -16.13 -11.61 10.11
CA ASN A 844 -16.35 -11.21 11.50
C ASN A 844 -15.60 -12.15 12.48
N PRO A 845 -14.96 -11.64 13.55
CA PRO A 845 -14.25 -12.48 14.53
C PRO A 845 -15.15 -13.24 15.53
N TYR A 846 -16.47 -13.22 15.36
CA TYR A 846 -17.42 -14.04 16.12
C TYR A 846 -18.33 -14.83 15.16
N ALA A 847 -18.53 -16.11 15.43
CA ALA A 847 -19.45 -16.97 14.67
C ALA A 847 -20.93 -16.69 15.03
N LEU A 848 -21.86 -17.18 14.20
CA LEU A 848 -23.30 -17.06 14.48
C LEU A 848 -23.69 -17.76 15.78
N ASP A 849 -23.07 -18.88 16.12
CA ASP A 849 -23.20 -19.61 17.39
C ASP A 849 -22.88 -18.71 18.59
N ALA A 850 -21.77 -17.96 18.51
CA ALA A 850 -21.35 -17.03 19.55
C ALA A 850 -22.33 -15.85 19.66
N LEU A 851 -22.82 -15.33 18.53
CA LEU A 851 -23.85 -14.28 18.50
C LEU A 851 -25.18 -14.77 19.10
N ALA A 852 -25.61 -16.00 18.82
CA ALA A 852 -26.79 -16.64 19.40
C ALA A 852 -26.68 -16.74 20.92
N VAL A 853 -25.54 -17.25 21.41
CA VAL A 853 -25.23 -17.34 22.85
C VAL A 853 -25.16 -15.96 23.50
N PHE A 854 -24.59 -14.94 22.84
CA PHE A 854 -24.58 -13.57 23.37
C PHE A 854 -25.99 -12.96 23.47
N MET A 855 -26.83 -13.14 22.45
CA MET A 855 -28.24 -12.71 22.47
C MET A 855 -29.04 -13.42 23.56
N PHE A 856 -28.97 -14.75 23.64
CA PHE A 856 -29.63 -15.54 24.66
C PHE A 856 -29.18 -15.15 26.08
N ARG A 857 -27.87 -15.04 26.32
CA ARG A 857 -27.30 -14.57 27.60
C ARG A 857 -27.67 -13.14 27.97
N VAL A 858 -28.14 -12.30 27.04
CA VAL A 858 -28.69 -10.96 27.32
C VAL A 858 -30.19 -11.02 27.62
N LEU A 859 -30.93 -11.78 26.81
CA LEU A 859 -32.38 -11.97 26.94
C LEU A 859 -32.81 -12.71 28.22
N GLN A 860 -31.89 -13.40 28.90
CA GLN A 860 -32.11 -14.00 30.22
C GLN A 860 -31.93 -13.01 31.40
N ARG A 861 -31.29 -11.85 31.20
CA ARG A 861 -30.92 -10.92 32.29
C ARG A 861 -32.12 -10.15 32.83
N VAL A 862 -31.98 -9.64 34.06
CA VAL A 862 -32.96 -8.77 34.72
C VAL A 862 -32.22 -7.63 35.40
N ASN A 863 -32.73 -6.40 35.28
CA ASN A 863 -32.23 -5.19 35.93
C ASN A 863 -30.75 -4.90 35.64
N HIS A 864 -30.31 -5.07 34.39
CA HIS A 864 -28.91 -4.80 34.02
C HIS A 864 -28.65 -3.28 34.01
N PRO A 865 -27.59 -2.74 34.65
CA PRO A 865 -27.37 -1.29 34.78
C PRO A 865 -27.32 -0.51 33.46
N GLY A 866 -26.93 -1.16 32.36
CA GLY A 866 -26.94 -0.60 31.00
C GLY A 866 -28.27 -0.69 30.24
N ASN A 867 -29.39 -1.07 30.90
CA ASN A 867 -30.74 -1.24 30.32
C ASN A 867 -30.82 -2.17 29.07
N LEU A 868 -29.86 -3.09 28.95
CA LEU A 868 -29.78 -4.12 27.91
C LEU A 868 -29.96 -5.49 28.56
N ASP A 869 -31.22 -5.87 28.76
CA ASP A 869 -31.66 -7.12 29.37
C ASP A 869 -32.99 -7.62 28.76
N LYS A 870 -33.66 -8.60 29.39
CA LYS A 870 -34.91 -9.18 28.87
C LYS A 870 -36.01 -8.16 28.58
N ASN A 871 -36.06 -7.06 29.34
CA ASN A 871 -37.09 -6.02 29.23
C ASN A 871 -36.80 -5.02 28.09
N SER A 872 -35.60 -5.04 27.51
CA SER A 872 -35.17 -4.10 26.48
C SER A 872 -35.82 -4.41 25.11
N PRO A 873 -36.66 -3.54 24.54
CA PRO A 873 -37.48 -3.86 23.37
C PRO A 873 -36.70 -3.92 22.04
N THR A 874 -35.38 -3.70 22.07
CA THR A 874 -34.48 -3.66 20.90
C THR A 874 -33.12 -4.31 21.19
N ALA A 875 -33.09 -5.29 22.09
CA ALA A 875 -31.88 -5.99 22.51
C ALA A 875 -31.14 -6.65 21.34
N GLY A 876 -31.87 -7.33 20.44
CA GLY A 876 -31.33 -7.95 19.24
C GLY A 876 -30.73 -6.93 18.28
N PHE A 877 -31.44 -5.83 18.00
CA PHE A 877 -30.91 -4.72 17.21
C PHE A 877 -29.61 -4.12 17.80
N VAL A 878 -29.57 -3.87 19.12
CA VAL A 878 -28.38 -3.34 19.79
C VAL A 878 -27.20 -4.32 19.70
N LEU A 879 -27.47 -5.63 19.80
CA LEU A 879 -26.45 -6.66 19.65
C LEU A 879 -25.94 -6.80 18.21
N LEU A 880 -26.82 -6.68 17.22
CA LEU A 880 -26.41 -6.59 15.81
C LEU A 880 -25.57 -5.34 15.55
N MET A 881 -25.89 -4.20 16.16
CA MET A 881 -25.06 -3.00 16.09
C MET A 881 -23.65 -3.27 16.65
N PHE A 882 -23.52 -3.93 17.80
CA PHE A 882 -22.21 -4.32 18.35
C PHE A 882 -21.47 -5.35 17.48
N TYR A 883 -22.17 -6.32 16.90
CA TYR A 883 -21.59 -7.32 15.99
C TYR A 883 -20.98 -6.68 14.73
N HIS A 884 -21.68 -5.71 14.13
CA HIS A 884 -21.20 -4.99 12.94
C HIS A 884 -20.06 -4.00 13.22
N LEU A 885 -19.72 -3.67 14.48
CA LEU A 885 -18.50 -2.91 14.79
C LEU A 885 -17.22 -3.71 14.48
N TYR A 886 -17.31 -5.04 14.38
CA TYR A 886 -16.21 -5.93 14.03
C TYR A 886 -16.26 -6.43 12.57
N GLU A 887 -17.18 -5.90 11.73
CA GLU A 887 -17.36 -6.37 10.35
C GLU A 887 -16.21 -5.96 9.41
N GLY A 888 -15.68 -6.94 8.69
CA GLY A 888 -14.58 -6.81 7.73
C GLY A 888 -13.20 -7.19 8.29
N LYS A 889 -13.15 -8.02 9.34
CA LYS A 889 -11.95 -8.72 9.81
C LYS A 889 -12.31 -10.17 10.13
N SER A 890 -11.51 -11.12 9.66
CA SER A 890 -11.56 -12.52 10.10
C SER A 890 -11.10 -12.66 11.56
N ARG A 891 -11.36 -13.83 12.17
CA ARG A 891 -10.86 -14.13 13.52
C ARG A 891 -9.33 -14.01 13.62
N LYS A 892 -8.62 -14.53 12.61
CA LYS A 892 -7.15 -14.56 12.57
C LYS A 892 -6.55 -13.15 12.51
N GLU A 893 -7.09 -12.27 11.67
CA GLU A 893 -6.65 -10.87 11.59
C GLU A 893 -6.88 -10.13 12.93
N PHE A 894 -8.07 -10.32 13.52
CA PHE A 894 -8.47 -9.69 14.78
C PHE A 894 -7.57 -10.09 15.96
N GLU A 895 -7.28 -11.38 16.13
CA GLU A 895 -6.34 -11.85 17.16
C GLU A 895 -4.90 -11.36 16.88
N SER A 896 -4.46 -11.40 15.62
CA SER A 896 -3.11 -10.96 15.23
C SER A 896 -2.88 -9.48 15.51
N GLU A 897 -3.88 -8.62 15.26
CA GLU A 897 -3.79 -7.18 15.52
C GLU A 897 -3.76 -6.87 17.02
N LEU A 898 -4.59 -7.55 17.82
CA LEU A 898 -4.59 -7.40 19.27
C LEU A 898 -3.23 -7.81 19.87
N VAL A 899 -2.65 -8.93 19.43
CA VAL A 899 -1.31 -9.35 19.84
C VAL A 899 -0.22 -8.36 19.36
N GLU A 900 -0.33 -7.80 18.15
CA GLU A 900 0.66 -6.84 17.65
C GLU A 900 0.65 -5.50 18.41
N ARG A 901 -0.54 -5.02 18.83
CA ARG A 901 -0.71 -3.80 19.61
C ARG A 901 -0.34 -3.97 21.08
N PHE A 902 -0.73 -5.09 21.70
CA PHE A 902 -0.70 -5.29 23.16
C PHE A 902 0.27 -6.38 23.65
N GLY A 903 0.97 -7.06 22.75
CA GLY A 903 1.99 -8.08 23.05
C GLY A 903 1.44 -9.42 23.57
N SER A 904 0.21 -9.43 24.08
CA SER A 904 -0.47 -10.59 24.66
C SER A 904 -1.96 -10.59 24.29
N LEU A 905 -2.59 -11.76 24.44
CA LEU A 905 -4.02 -11.99 24.26
C LEU A 905 -4.42 -13.14 25.20
N VAL A 906 -5.57 -13.00 25.86
CA VAL A 906 -6.16 -14.06 26.69
C VAL A 906 -7.47 -14.50 26.03
N LYS A 907 -7.60 -15.81 25.78
CA LYS A 907 -8.81 -16.40 25.25
C LYS A 907 -9.71 -16.84 26.40
N MET A 908 -10.96 -16.38 26.42
CA MET A 908 -11.98 -16.85 27.35
C MET A 908 -12.85 -17.90 26.66
N PRO A 909 -12.84 -19.18 27.08
CA PRO A 909 -13.69 -20.22 26.51
C PRO A 909 -15.17 -19.81 26.47
N LEU A 910 -15.87 -20.19 25.40
CA LEU A 910 -17.26 -19.79 25.15
C LEU A 910 -18.13 -20.95 24.67
N LEU A 911 -17.66 -21.65 23.63
CA LEU A 911 -18.36 -22.75 22.95
C LEU A 911 -17.54 -24.04 23.08
N ASN A 912 -18.23 -25.18 23.13
CA ASN A 912 -17.60 -26.49 23.11
C ASN A 912 -17.12 -26.84 21.68
N GLU A 913 -16.00 -27.56 21.57
CA GLU A 913 -15.39 -27.91 20.27
C GLU A 913 -16.16 -29.02 19.54
N ASP A 914 -16.75 -29.95 20.30
CA ASP A 914 -17.53 -31.11 19.86
C ASP A 914 -19.04 -30.81 19.69
N ARG A 915 -19.42 -29.52 19.73
CA ARG A 915 -20.82 -29.08 19.67
C ARG A 915 -21.52 -29.50 18.37
N SER A 916 -22.82 -29.79 18.45
CA SER A 916 -23.65 -29.99 17.26
C SER A 916 -23.93 -28.67 16.52
N PRO A 917 -24.11 -28.68 15.19
CA PRO A 917 -24.28 -27.46 14.39
C PRO A 917 -25.48 -26.60 14.80
N LEU A 918 -25.34 -25.29 14.66
CA LEU A 918 -26.39 -24.30 14.96
C LEU A 918 -27.71 -24.64 14.23
N PRO A 919 -28.83 -24.90 14.93
CA PRO A 919 -30.11 -25.27 14.32
C PRO A 919 -30.57 -24.26 13.26
N ASP A 920 -31.07 -24.75 12.13
CA ASP A 920 -31.45 -23.90 11.00
C ASP A 920 -32.46 -22.79 11.34
N PRO A 921 -33.46 -22.97 12.24
CA PRO A 921 -34.31 -21.86 12.68
C PRO A 921 -33.52 -20.74 13.39
N VAL A 922 -32.55 -21.09 14.22
CA VAL A 922 -31.69 -20.14 14.94
C VAL A 922 -30.75 -19.43 13.97
N ARG A 923 -30.17 -20.17 13.02
CA ARG A 923 -29.33 -19.58 11.95
C ARG A 923 -30.13 -18.60 11.09
N SER A 924 -31.28 -19.03 10.61
CA SER A 924 -32.17 -18.26 9.72
C SER A 924 -32.65 -16.94 10.35
N VAL A 925 -33.06 -16.95 11.63
CA VAL A 925 -33.49 -15.70 12.29
C VAL A 925 -32.32 -14.74 12.52
N LEU A 926 -31.10 -15.23 12.76
CA LEU A 926 -29.91 -14.37 12.85
C LEU A 926 -29.54 -13.76 11.49
N GLU A 927 -29.65 -14.53 10.41
CA GLU A 927 -29.42 -14.07 9.04
C GLU A 927 -30.49 -13.07 8.57
N GLU A 928 -31.79 -13.28 8.89
CA GLU A 928 -32.87 -12.30 8.67
C GLU A 928 -32.51 -10.97 9.35
N GLY A 929 -32.01 -11.03 10.60
CA GLY A 929 -31.61 -9.87 11.38
C GLY A 929 -30.39 -9.12 10.83
N ILE A 930 -29.35 -9.84 10.44
CA ILE A 930 -28.14 -9.26 9.82
C ILE A 930 -28.51 -8.56 8.51
N ASN A 931 -29.36 -9.17 7.69
CA ASN A 931 -29.82 -8.59 6.43
C ASN A 931 -30.72 -7.35 6.67
N LEU A 932 -31.63 -7.40 7.64
CA LEU A 932 -32.45 -6.25 8.05
C LEU A 932 -31.59 -5.11 8.61
N TYR A 933 -30.52 -5.42 9.36
CA TYR A 933 -29.55 -4.43 9.85
C TYR A 933 -28.81 -3.73 8.72
N LYS A 934 -28.39 -4.49 7.69
CA LYS A 934 -27.72 -3.94 6.51
C LYS A 934 -28.65 -3.04 5.69
N LEU A 935 -29.88 -3.47 5.44
CA LEU A 935 -30.92 -2.66 4.77
C LEU A 935 -31.24 -1.37 5.53
N HIS A 936 -31.43 -1.46 6.86
CA HIS A 936 -31.69 -0.30 7.70
C HIS A 936 -30.51 0.69 7.69
N THR A 937 -29.28 0.19 7.88
CA THR A 937 -28.07 1.02 7.95
C THR A 937 -27.76 1.68 6.61
N ALA A 938 -28.00 1.01 5.48
CA ALA A 938 -27.83 1.58 4.15
C ALA A 938 -28.77 2.76 3.88
N ARG A 939 -29.99 2.75 4.45
CA ARG A 939 -31.02 3.79 4.22
C ARG A 939 -31.05 4.90 5.27
N HIS A 940 -30.66 4.61 6.50
CA HIS A 940 -30.83 5.53 7.64
C HIS A 940 -29.56 5.71 8.50
N GLY A 941 -28.45 5.05 8.17
CA GLY A 941 -27.22 5.12 8.98
C GLY A 941 -27.43 4.57 10.40
N ARG A 942 -26.87 5.25 11.40
CA ARG A 942 -26.97 4.89 12.83
C ARG A 942 -28.23 5.45 13.52
N TRP A 943 -29.39 5.39 12.86
CA TRP A 943 -30.67 5.75 13.49
C TRP A 943 -31.20 4.65 14.42
N GLU A 944 -32.12 5.04 15.31
CA GLU A 944 -32.78 4.14 16.27
C GLU A 944 -33.81 3.26 15.56
N SER A 945 -33.75 1.93 15.77
CA SER A 945 -34.66 0.96 15.13
C SER A 945 -36.15 1.17 15.39
N THR A 946 -36.51 1.91 16.44
CA THR A 946 -37.89 2.29 16.77
C THR A 946 -38.45 3.40 15.86
N LYS A 947 -37.66 3.97 14.95
CA LYS A 947 -38.01 5.12 14.10
C LYS A 947 -37.53 4.89 12.66
N GLY A 948 -38.35 5.29 11.68
CA GLY A 948 -38.01 5.19 10.26
C GLY A 948 -38.73 4.05 9.53
N SER A 949 -38.28 3.73 8.32
CA SER A 949 -39.04 2.92 7.35
C SER A 949 -39.15 1.43 7.67
N TYR A 950 -38.35 0.91 8.62
CA TYR A 950 -38.28 -0.52 8.97
C TYR A 950 -38.71 -0.83 10.41
N ALA A 951 -39.42 0.10 11.08
CA ALA A 951 -39.73 -0.04 12.50
C ALA A 951 -40.73 -1.18 12.81
N LYS A 952 -41.59 -1.58 11.86
CA LYS A 952 -42.51 -2.72 12.04
C LYS A 952 -41.78 -4.04 11.88
N GLU A 953 -40.86 -4.07 10.92
CA GLU A 953 -39.99 -5.18 10.57
C GLU A 953 -39.05 -5.49 11.73
N TRP A 954 -38.48 -4.46 12.39
CA TRP A 954 -37.73 -4.64 13.63
C TRP A 954 -38.57 -5.23 14.76
N VAL A 955 -39.78 -4.73 15.02
CA VAL A 955 -40.67 -5.28 16.07
C VAL A 955 -41.08 -6.73 15.78
N LYS A 956 -41.35 -7.07 14.51
CA LYS A 956 -41.65 -8.44 14.06
C LYS A 956 -40.44 -9.36 14.27
N TRP A 957 -39.27 -8.96 13.78
CA TRP A 957 -38.03 -9.74 13.87
C TRP A 957 -37.58 -9.94 15.31
N GLU A 958 -37.61 -8.89 16.14
CA GLU A 958 -37.20 -8.95 17.55
C GLU A 958 -38.10 -9.93 18.35
N LYS A 959 -39.40 -10.01 18.00
CA LYS A 959 -40.31 -11.02 18.53
C LYS A 959 -39.91 -12.43 18.08
N GLN A 960 -39.71 -12.65 16.77
CA GLN A 960 -39.28 -13.94 16.22
C GLN A 960 -37.97 -14.43 16.86
N LEU A 961 -36.96 -13.55 16.95
CA LEU A 961 -35.67 -13.83 17.59
C LEU A 961 -35.84 -14.36 19.01
N ARG A 962 -36.69 -13.70 19.81
CA ARG A 962 -36.98 -14.11 21.20
C ARG A 962 -37.66 -15.47 21.23
N GLU A 963 -38.71 -15.67 20.43
CA GLU A 963 -39.44 -16.95 20.37
C GLU A 963 -38.53 -18.10 19.92
N THR A 964 -37.70 -17.90 18.89
CA THR A 964 -36.75 -18.90 18.37
C THR A 964 -35.59 -19.19 19.33
N LEU A 965 -35.00 -18.19 19.99
CA LEU A 965 -33.90 -18.43 20.94
C LEU A 965 -34.42 -19.13 22.21
N PHE A 966 -35.62 -18.79 22.70
CA PHE A 966 -36.19 -19.50 23.86
C PHE A 966 -36.69 -20.92 23.52
N SER A 967 -37.17 -21.17 22.29
CA SER A 967 -37.54 -22.55 21.88
C SER A 967 -36.36 -23.48 21.63
N HIS A 968 -35.13 -22.95 21.54
CA HIS A 968 -33.88 -23.71 21.43
C HIS A 968 -32.98 -23.55 22.67
N ALA A 969 -33.56 -23.21 23.83
CA ALA A 969 -32.83 -22.94 25.06
C ALA A 969 -31.89 -24.09 25.47
N ASP A 970 -32.33 -25.34 25.38
CA ASP A 970 -31.53 -26.50 25.80
C ASP A 970 -30.29 -26.70 24.92
N TYR A 971 -30.43 -26.51 23.61
CA TYR A 971 -29.30 -26.49 22.67
C TYR A 971 -28.35 -25.32 22.98
N LEU A 972 -28.89 -24.11 23.14
CA LEU A 972 -28.06 -22.93 23.41
C LEU A 972 -27.32 -23.06 24.75
N CYS A 973 -27.89 -23.76 25.74
CA CYS A 973 -27.21 -24.10 26.98
C CYS A 973 -26.12 -25.19 26.79
N SER A 974 -26.40 -26.26 26.05
CA SER A 974 -25.47 -27.41 25.94
C SER A 974 -24.20 -27.12 25.13
N ILE A 975 -24.24 -26.18 24.17
CA ILE A 975 -23.05 -25.79 23.40
C ILE A 975 -22.08 -24.87 24.15
N GLN A 976 -22.43 -24.39 25.34
CA GLN A 976 -21.61 -23.43 26.09
C GLN A 976 -20.58 -24.12 27.00
N VAL A 977 -19.38 -23.55 27.09
CA VAL A 977 -18.40 -23.94 28.12
C VAL A 977 -18.90 -23.48 29.49
N PRO A 978 -18.88 -24.35 30.54
CA PRO A 978 -19.24 -23.95 31.90
C PRO A 978 -18.43 -22.75 32.39
N PHE A 979 -19.13 -21.73 32.92
CA PHE A 979 -18.52 -20.43 33.21
C PHE A 979 -17.36 -20.50 34.22
N GLU A 980 -17.43 -21.38 35.21
CA GLU A 980 -16.35 -21.62 36.19
C GLU A 980 -15.05 -22.13 35.53
N SER A 981 -15.17 -23.01 34.52
CA SER A 981 -14.03 -23.47 33.72
C SER A 981 -13.42 -22.33 32.91
N ALA A 982 -14.26 -21.48 32.29
CA ALA A 982 -13.79 -20.29 31.58
C ALA A 982 -13.10 -19.28 32.49
N VAL A 983 -13.61 -19.05 33.72
CA VAL A 983 -12.96 -18.20 34.73
C VAL A 983 -11.61 -18.77 35.14
N LYS A 984 -11.51 -20.08 35.42
CA LYS A 984 -10.24 -20.75 35.75
C LYS A 984 -9.21 -20.60 34.63
N GLN A 985 -9.58 -20.91 33.39
CA GLN A 985 -8.67 -20.80 32.25
C GLN A 985 -8.23 -19.36 31.97
N VAL A 986 -9.08 -18.36 32.23
CA VAL A 986 -8.69 -16.93 32.15
C VAL A 986 -7.73 -16.56 33.28
N LEU A 987 -7.97 -17.01 34.53
CA LEU A 987 -7.06 -16.78 35.65
C LEU A 987 -5.67 -17.37 35.39
N ASP A 988 -5.59 -18.61 34.91
CA ASP A 988 -4.31 -19.28 34.66
C ASP A 988 -3.53 -18.64 33.49
N GLN A 989 -4.23 -18.17 32.45
CA GLN A 989 -3.61 -17.36 31.40
C GLN A 989 -3.14 -15.98 31.90
N LEU A 990 -3.93 -15.29 32.73
CA LEU A 990 -3.56 -14.00 33.31
C LEU A 990 -2.38 -14.11 34.28
N ARG A 991 -2.27 -15.21 35.04
CA ARG A 991 -1.11 -15.52 35.89
C ARG A 991 0.18 -15.62 35.06
N LEU A 992 0.15 -16.36 33.95
CA LEU A 992 1.31 -16.48 33.06
C LEU A 992 1.71 -15.14 32.41
N VAL A 993 0.73 -14.31 32.02
CA VAL A 993 0.99 -12.95 31.51
C VAL A 993 1.53 -12.02 32.61
N ALA A 994 1.05 -12.15 33.85
CA ALA A 994 1.51 -11.35 34.99
C ALA A 994 2.95 -11.68 35.42
N LYS A 995 3.33 -12.97 35.42
CA LYS A 995 4.69 -13.43 35.72
C LYS A 995 5.69 -13.17 34.57
N GLY A 996 5.21 -12.87 33.37
CA GLY A 996 6.03 -12.75 32.16
C GLY A 996 6.45 -14.09 31.54
N GLU A 997 5.99 -15.21 32.12
CA GLU A 997 6.38 -16.59 31.79
C GLU A 997 5.59 -17.17 30.59
N ARG A 998 5.29 -16.32 29.60
CA ARG A 998 4.76 -16.78 28.31
C ARG A 998 5.68 -16.37 27.18
N THR A 999 6.41 -17.37 26.68
CA THR A 999 6.75 -17.43 25.25
C THR A 999 5.47 -17.16 24.46
N THR A 1000 5.50 -16.11 23.63
CA THR A 1000 4.46 -15.87 22.63
C THR A 1000 4.31 -17.13 21.78
N PRO A 1001 3.09 -17.64 21.52
CA PRO A 1001 2.90 -18.70 20.55
C PRO A 1001 3.55 -18.29 19.23
N SER A 1002 4.54 -19.05 18.79
CA SER A 1002 5.33 -18.73 17.61
C SER A 1002 4.54 -19.05 16.35
N SER A 1003 3.54 -18.21 16.08
CA SER A 1003 3.48 -17.63 14.74
C SER A 1003 4.83 -16.93 14.52
N GLU A 1004 5.80 -17.68 13.97
CA GLU A 1004 7.03 -17.09 13.51
C GLU A 1004 6.67 -16.16 12.36
N LYS A 1005 6.44 -14.88 12.68
CA LYS A 1005 6.53 -13.79 11.70
C LYS A 1005 7.95 -13.84 11.17
N ARG A 1006 8.10 -14.58 10.07
CA ARG A 1006 9.35 -14.98 9.42
C ARG A 1006 10.28 -13.77 9.40
N ARG A 1007 11.48 -13.92 9.97
CA ARG A 1007 12.44 -12.82 10.13
C ARG A 1007 12.92 -12.38 8.75
N PHE A 1008 12.26 -11.38 8.19
CA PHE A 1008 12.69 -10.73 6.95
C PHE A 1008 14.14 -10.26 7.09
N GLY A 1009 14.91 -10.32 6.00
CA GLY A 1009 16.20 -9.64 5.89
C GLY A 1009 17.43 -10.38 6.38
N ALA A 1010 17.28 -11.56 6.98
CA ALA A 1010 18.38 -12.23 7.68
C ALA A 1010 18.67 -13.68 7.21
N ILE A 1011 18.31 -14.07 5.98
CA ILE A 1011 18.65 -15.40 5.46
C ILE A 1011 20.17 -15.49 5.22
N VAL A 1012 20.88 -16.16 6.12
CA VAL A 1012 22.29 -16.49 6.05
C VAL A 1012 22.48 -17.90 5.50
N PHE A 1013 21.63 -18.86 5.88
CA PHE A 1013 21.70 -20.24 5.38
C PHE A 1013 20.35 -20.97 5.32
N ALA A 1014 20.30 -22.04 4.54
CA ALA A 1014 19.23 -23.04 4.55
C ALA A 1014 19.71 -24.28 5.31
N ALA A 1015 18.86 -24.84 6.16
CA ALA A 1015 19.16 -26.06 6.92
C ALA A 1015 17.91 -26.89 7.24
N VAL A 1016 18.10 -28.20 7.43
CA VAL A 1016 17.12 -29.05 8.12
C VAL A 1016 17.39 -28.95 9.61
N SER A 1017 16.44 -28.48 10.43
CA SER A 1017 16.55 -28.58 11.89
C SER A 1017 16.03 -29.94 12.36
N LEU A 1018 16.68 -30.54 13.35
CA LEU A 1018 16.34 -31.87 13.85
C LEU A 1018 16.03 -31.80 15.36
N PRO A 1019 15.09 -32.62 15.89
CA PRO A 1019 14.76 -32.61 17.32
C PRO A 1019 15.98 -32.99 18.18
N VAL A 1020 16.42 -32.07 19.03
CA VAL A 1020 17.60 -32.24 19.91
C VAL A 1020 17.46 -33.49 20.79
N GLU A 1021 16.28 -33.69 21.39
CA GLU A 1021 15.93 -34.85 22.21
C GLU A 1021 16.24 -36.19 21.51
N LYS A 1022 15.89 -36.31 20.22
CA LYS A 1022 16.17 -37.52 19.43
C LYS A 1022 17.65 -37.72 19.14
N ILE A 1023 18.42 -36.65 19.01
CA ILE A 1023 19.87 -36.70 18.84
C ILE A 1023 20.57 -37.04 20.16
N GLN A 1024 20.07 -36.53 21.29
CA GLN A 1024 20.55 -36.91 22.63
C GLN A 1024 20.30 -38.40 22.89
N SER A 1025 19.05 -38.88 22.73
CA SER A 1025 18.74 -40.31 22.88
C SER A 1025 19.51 -41.21 21.92
N LEU A 1026 19.86 -40.75 20.72
CA LEU A 1026 20.78 -41.47 19.82
C LEU A 1026 22.18 -41.58 20.42
N LEU A 1027 22.73 -40.49 20.95
CA LEU A 1027 24.06 -40.46 21.56
C LEU A 1027 24.14 -41.30 22.84
N ASP A 1028 23.09 -41.29 23.67
CA ASP A 1028 23.01 -42.11 24.89
C ASP A 1028 23.05 -43.61 24.56
N ASN A 1029 22.28 -44.03 23.54
CA ASN A 1029 22.29 -45.42 23.06
C ASN A 1029 23.65 -45.80 22.44
N LEU A 1030 24.31 -44.89 21.73
CA LEU A 1030 25.65 -45.10 21.16
C LEU A 1030 26.74 -45.15 22.25
N ALA A 1031 26.64 -44.33 23.31
CA ALA A 1031 27.54 -44.40 24.47
C ALA A 1031 27.36 -45.71 25.23
N GLY A 1032 26.11 -46.12 25.50
CA GLY A 1032 25.79 -47.39 26.15
C GLY A 1032 26.16 -48.65 25.35
N THR A 1033 26.55 -48.52 24.07
CA THR A 1033 26.99 -49.63 23.22
C THR A 1033 28.45 -49.53 22.78
N ASN A 1034 29.13 -48.39 22.94
CA ASN A 1034 30.55 -48.23 22.61
C ASN A 1034 31.29 -47.38 23.66
N PRO A 1035 32.28 -47.96 24.38
CA PRO A 1035 32.99 -47.27 25.46
C PRO A 1035 33.88 -46.11 24.98
N GLU A 1036 34.29 -46.05 23.71
CA GLU A 1036 34.99 -44.87 23.18
C GLU A 1036 34.06 -43.65 23.08
N ILE A 1037 32.77 -43.87 22.81
CA ILE A 1037 31.75 -42.82 22.77
C ILE A 1037 31.43 -42.36 24.20
N GLU A 1038 31.27 -43.30 25.15
CA GLU A 1038 31.10 -42.97 26.56
C GLU A 1038 32.28 -42.12 27.07
N LEU A 1039 33.52 -42.60 26.89
CA LEU A 1039 34.74 -41.88 27.28
C LEU A 1039 34.86 -40.51 26.60
N PHE A 1040 34.41 -40.37 25.34
CA PHE A 1040 34.46 -39.08 24.67
C PHE A 1040 33.45 -38.08 25.24
N PHE A 1041 32.22 -38.47 25.54
CA PHE A 1041 31.19 -37.53 26.00
C PHE A 1041 31.16 -37.31 27.52
N LYS A 1042 31.75 -38.21 28.33
CA LYS A 1042 31.78 -38.15 29.80
C LYS A 1042 32.17 -36.79 30.40
N ASP A 1043 33.16 -36.13 29.80
CA ASP A 1043 33.71 -34.86 30.27
C ASP A 1043 33.12 -33.64 29.52
N LYS A 1044 32.02 -33.84 28.76
CA LYS A 1044 31.40 -32.83 27.90
C LYS A 1044 29.94 -32.65 28.27
N ASP A 1045 29.61 -31.45 28.75
CA ASP A 1045 28.23 -31.05 29.03
C ASP A 1045 27.42 -30.93 27.72
N MET A 1046 26.84 -32.04 27.28
CA MET A 1046 26.07 -32.10 26.04
C MET A 1046 24.69 -31.45 26.17
N GLU A 1047 24.15 -31.32 27.38
CA GLU A 1047 22.89 -30.61 27.63
C GLU A 1047 23.06 -29.09 27.40
N SER A 1048 24.11 -28.47 27.94
CA SER A 1048 24.34 -27.03 27.74
C SER A 1048 24.94 -26.67 26.38
N ASN A 1049 25.54 -27.63 25.66
CA ASN A 1049 26.14 -27.38 24.34
C ASN A 1049 25.18 -27.65 23.17
N LEU A 1050 24.43 -28.76 23.15
CA LEU A 1050 23.62 -29.19 21.99
C LEU A 1050 22.26 -28.48 21.85
N ASN A 1051 22.20 -27.17 22.11
CA ASN A 1051 20.95 -26.39 22.08
C ASN A 1051 20.21 -26.40 20.72
N LYS A 1052 20.87 -26.79 19.63
CA LYS A 1052 20.29 -26.90 18.27
C LYS A 1052 21.01 -27.94 17.41
N ALA A 1053 20.33 -29.02 17.06
CA ALA A 1053 20.78 -29.94 16.01
C ALA A 1053 20.23 -29.49 14.63
N HIS A 1054 21.10 -29.35 13.63
CA HIS A 1054 20.71 -29.02 12.26
C HIS A 1054 21.77 -29.45 11.24
N ILE A 1055 21.34 -29.64 9.99
CA ILE A 1055 22.21 -29.90 8.83
C ILE A 1055 22.16 -28.71 7.90
N THR A 1056 23.30 -28.01 7.73
CA THR A 1056 23.40 -26.93 6.75
C THR A 1056 23.35 -27.50 5.34
N LEU A 1057 22.39 -27.04 4.53
CA LEU A 1057 22.23 -27.38 3.13
C LEU A 1057 23.02 -26.42 2.24
N ALA A 1058 22.87 -25.12 2.46
CA ALA A 1058 23.67 -24.09 1.78
C ALA A 1058 23.82 -22.84 2.62
N HIS A 1059 24.98 -22.19 2.55
CA HIS A 1059 25.31 -20.98 3.28
C HIS A 1059 25.66 -19.85 2.30
N LYS A 1060 25.02 -18.69 2.45
CA LYS A 1060 25.05 -17.56 1.51
C LYS A 1060 26.47 -17.08 1.19
N ARG A 1061 27.36 -17.02 2.19
CA ARG A 1061 28.78 -16.65 2.02
C ARG A 1061 29.62 -17.71 1.28
N SER A 1062 29.18 -18.96 1.25
CA SER A 1062 29.93 -20.08 0.65
C SER A 1062 29.45 -20.42 -0.75
N HIS A 1063 28.13 -20.36 -0.98
CA HIS A 1063 27.48 -20.88 -2.20
C HIS A 1063 26.68 -19.82 -2.97
N GLY A 1064 26.64 -18.58 -2.50
CA GLY A 1064 25.82 -17.50 -3.07
C GLY A 1064 24.38 -17.48 -2.56
N VAL A 1065 23.63 -16.43 -2.93
CA VAL A 1065 22.24 -16.22 -2.52
C VAL A 1065 21.29 -17.23 -3.17
N THR A 1066 21.47 -17.48 -4.45
CA THR A 1066 20.60 -18.31 -5.30
C THR A 1066 20.63 -19.78 -4.89
N ALA A 1067 21.81 -20.30 -4.54
CA ALA A 1067 21.98 -21.64 -3.98
C ALA A 1067 21.34 -21.82 -2.59
N VAL A 1068 21.06 -20.74 -1.85
CA VAL A 1068 20.24 -20.79 -0.63
C VAL A 1068 18.75 -20.67 -0.99
N ALA A 1069 18.40 -19.71 -1.84
CA ALA A 1069 17.03 -19.45 -2.27
C ALA A 1069 16.35 -20.65 -2.95
N SER A 1070 17.10 -21.51 -3.65
CA SER A 1070 16.57 -22.71 -4.33
C SER A 1070 15.88 -23.71 -3.41
N TYR A 1071 16.14 -23.68 -2.10
CA TYR A 1071 15.43 -24.53 -1.12
C TYR A 1071 14.06 -23.96 -0.70
N GLY A 1072 13.70 -22.74 -1.13
CA GLY A 1072 12.46 -22.07 -0.75
C GLY A 1072 11.17 -22.79 -1.15
N VAL A 1073 11.23 -23.68 -2.16
CA VAL A 1073 10.11 -24.54 -2.56
C VAL A 1073 9.75 -25.63 -1.52
N PHE A 1074 10.73 -26.00 -0.68
CA PHE A 1074 10.64 -27.00 0.38
C PHE A 1074 10.52 -26.39 1.79
N LEU A 1075 10.40 -25.06 1.91
CA LEU A 1075 10.35 -24.37 3.20
C LEU A 1075 9.20 -24.91 4.07
N ASN A 1076 9.50 -25.19 5.33
CA ASN A 1076 8.61 -25.80 6.32
C ASN A 1076 8.09 -27.21 5.95
N ARG A 1077 8.78 -27.94 5.07
CA ARG A 1077 8.54 -29.37 4.85
C ARG A 1077 9.49 -30.22 5.70
N GLU A 1078 8.96 -31.32 6.22
CA GLU A 1078 9.72 -32.38 6.86
C GLU A 1078 10.64 -33.05 5.82
N VAL A 1079 11.95 -33.07 6.10
CA VAL A 1079 12.96 -33.80 5.33
C VAL A 1079 13.39 -35.00 6.16
N PRO A 1080 13.26 -36.24 5.66
CA PRO A 1080 13.85 -37.40 6.32
C PRO A 1080 15.37 -37.38 6.17
N VAL A 1081 16.08 -37.64 7.26
CA VAL A 1081 17.55 -37.67 7.33
C VAL A 1081 18.01 -39.01 7.88
N GLU A 1082 18.87 -39.71 7.15
CA GLU A 1082 19.49 -40.96 7.59
C GLU A 1082 20.88 -40.69 8.18
N LEU A 1083 21.11 -41.12 9.42
CA LEU A 1083 22.37 -40.93 10.13
C LEU A 1083 23.21 -42.21 10.05
N THR A 1084 24.40 -42.10 9.46
CA THR A 1084 25.22 -43.26 9.04
C THR A 1084 26.52 -43.44 9.82
N ALA A 1085 27.08 -42.37 10.39
CA ALA A 1085 28.30 -42.45 11.19
C ALA A 1085 28.46 -41.30 12.18
N LEU A 1086 29.17 -41.54 13.28
CA LEU A 1086 29.68 -40.52 14.19
C LEU A 1086 31.17 -40.31 13.91
N PHE A 1087 31.59 -39.06 13.71
CA PHE A 1087 32.99 -38.66 13.59
C PHE A 1087 33.38 -37.75 14.77
N PHE A 1088 34.55 -37.97 15.37
CA PHE A 1088 35.04 -37.12 16.46
C PHE A 1088 36.56 -37.11 16.59
N ASN A 1089 37.07 -36.04 17.22
CA ASN A 1089 38.43 -35.94 17.75
C ASN A 1089 38.45 -35.00 18.97
N ASP A 1090 39.65 -34.71 19.50
CA ASP A 1090 39.83 -33.90 20.71
C ASP A 1090 39.17 -32.50 20.64
N LYS A 1091 38.97 -31.95 19.43
CA LYS A 1091 38.45 -30.60 19.18
C LYS A 1091 36.98 -30.53 18.78
N MET A 1092 36.42 -31.56 18.16
CA MET A 1092 35.08 -31.49 17.55
C MET A 1092 34.45 -32.86 17.33
N ALA A 1093 33.11 -32.90 17.27
CA ALA A 1093 32.34 -34.09 16.93
C ALA A 1093 31.13 -33.74 16.04
N ALA A 1094 30.78 -34.63 15.11
CA ALA A 1094 29.65 -34.48 14.20
C ALA A 1094 29.08 -35.83 13.73
N LEU A 1095 27.78 -35.88 13.45
CA LEU A 1095 27.13 -37.02 12.78
C LEU A 1095 27.10 -36.80 11.28
N GLU A 1096 27.54 -37.78 10.51
CA GLU A 1096 27.36 -37.89 9.07
C GLU A 1096 25.88 -38.16 8.74
N ALA A 1097 25.37 -37.48 7.71
CA ALA A 1097 23.96 -37.50 7.39
C ALA A 1097 23.68 -37.55 5.88
N HIS A 1098 22.78 -38.44 5.49
CA HIS A 1098 22.23 -38.53 4.15
C HIS A 1098 20.81 -37.95 4.13
N LEU A 1099 20.48 -37.18 3.10
CA LEU A 1099 19.22 -36.44 2.97
C LEU A 1099 18.30 -37.17 2.00
N GLY A 1100 17.08 -37.48 2.44
CA GLY A 1100 16.07 -38.14 1.61
C GLY A 1100 15.32 -37.18 0.67
N SER A 1101 14.09 -37.57 0.31
CA SER A 1101 13.26 -36.85 -0.66
C SER A 1101 12.01 -36.21 -0.04
N VAL A 1102 11.50 -35.17 -0.70
CA VAL A 1102 10.25 -34.46 -0.36
C VAL A 1102 9.46 -34.22 -1.64
N ASP A 1103 8.16 -34.54 -1.63
CA ASP A 1103 7.26 -34.46 -2.80
C ASP A 1103 7.81 -35.19 -4.06
N GLY A 1104 8.77 -36.11 -3.90
CA GLY A 1104 9.46 -36.83 -4.98
C GLY A 1104 10.80 -36.24 -5.45
N GLU A 1105 11.20 -35.04 -4.99
CA GLU A 1105 12.53 -34.46 -5.26
C GLU A 1105 13.53 -34.80 -4.14
N ASN A 1106 14.74 -35.26 -4.49
CA ASN A 1106 15.82 -35.51 -3.52
C ASN A 1106 16.43 -34.19 -2.99
N ILE A 1107 16.58 -34.06 -1.67
CA ILE A 1107 17.13 -32.85 -1.04
C ILE A 1107 18.66 -32.91 -1.03
N VAL A 1108 19.29 -32.52 -2.14
CA VAL A 1108 20.75 -32.49 -2.27
C VAL A 1108 21.35 -31.28 -1.55
N SER A 1109 22.30 -31.50 -0.63
CA SER A 1109 23.10 -30.42 0.01
C SER A 1109 24.12 -29.81 -0.97
N LYS A 1110 24.52 -28.56 -0.73
CA LYS A 1110 25.67 -27.92 -1.40
C LYS A 1110 26.99 -28.12 -0.65
N ASN A 1111 26.94 -28.50 0.63
CA ASN A 1111 28.13 -28.96 1.35
C ASN A 1111 28.52 -30.36 0.85
N GLN A 1112 29.81 -30.59 0.59
CA GLN A 1112 30.33 -31.89 0.10
C GLN A 1112 30.10 -33.03 1.10
N TRP A 1113 30.08 -32.73 2.40
CA TRP A 1113 29.78 -33.66 3.47
C TRP A 1113 28.64 -33.10 4.33
N PRO A 1114 27.38 -33.55 4.15
CA PRO A 1114 26.27 -33.13 5.00
C PRO A 1114 26.41 -33.78 6.38
N HIS A 1115 26.35 -32.96 7.43
CA HIS A 1115 26.57 -33.41 8.80
C HIS A 1115 25.83 -32.52 9.81
N ILE A 1116 25.65 -33.06 11.02
CA ILE A 1116 25.19 -32.33 12.21
C ILE A 1116 26.43 -32.10 13.09
N THR A 1117 26.84 -30.86 13.31
CA THR A 1117 27.85 -30.57 14.35
C THR A 1117 27.24 -30.81 15.73
N LEU A 1118 27.85 -31.69 16.53
CA LEU A 1118 27.39 -32.00 17.89
C LEU A 1118 28.09 -31.15 18.95
N TRP A 1119 29.41 -31.02 18.82
CA TRP A 1119 30.25 -30.36 19.81
C TRP A 1119 31.51 -29.79 19.17
N THR A 1120 31.99 -28.68 19.72
CA THR A 1120 33.30 -28.08 19.42
C THR A 1120 33.93 -27.54 20.70
N ARG A 1121 35.24 -27.75 20.88
CA ARG A 1121 36.03 -27.13 21.94
C ARG A 1121 35.90 -25.61 21.89
N ALA A 1122 35.88 -24.96 23.06
CA ALA A 1122 35.85 -23.50 23.14
C ALA A 1122 36.94 -22.85 22.26
N GLY A 1123 36.53 -21.92 21.39
CA GLY A 1123 37.40 -21.25 20.40
C GLY A 1123 37.48 -21.92 19.03
N VAL A 1124 37.02 -23.16 18.87
CA VAL A 1124 36.88 -23.86 17.57
C VAL A 1124 35.53 -23.49 16.95
N ALA A 1125 35.49 -23.15 15.67
CA ALA A 1125 34.26 -22.81 14.99
C ALA A 1125 33.52 -24.06 14.48
N PRO A 1126 32.18 -24.17 14.59
CA PRO A 1126 31.42 -25.30 14.05
C PRO A 1126 31.67 -25.61 12.57
N LYS A 1127 32.05 -24.59 11.77
CA LYS A 1127 32.46 -24.78 10.36
C LYS A 1127 33.65 -25.74 10.21
N GLU A 1128 34.56 -25.83 11.17
CA GLU A 1128 35.73 -26.73 11.11
C GLU A 1128 35.36 -28.21 11.09
N ALA A 1129 34.15 -28.57 11.55
CA ALA A 1129 33.62 -29.94 11.47
C ALA A 1129 33.59 -30.49 10.04
N ASN A 1130 33.50 -29.63 9.01
CA ASN A 1130 33.61 -30.02 7.60
C ASN A 1130 34.92 -30.77 7.26
N SER A 1131 35.99 -30.62 8.06
CA SER A 1131 37.26 -31.33 7.86
C SER A 1131 37.32 -32.73 8.50
N LEU A 1132 36.33 -33.15 9.28
CA LEU A 1132 36.37 -34.43 10.01
C LEU A 1132 36.61 -35.66 9.10
N PRO A 1133 36.02 -35.79 7.89
CA PRO A 1133 36.34 -36.91 6.99
C PRO A 1133 37.80 -36.90 6.50
N GLN A 1134 38.35 -35.73 6.21
CA GLN A 1134 39.76 -35.60 5.84
C GLN A 1134 40.65 -35.95 7.03
N LEU A 1135 40.36 -35.43 8.23
CA LEU A 1135 41.11 -35.74 9.44
C LEU A 1135 41.04 -37.22 9.77
N HIS A 1136 39.92 -37.90 9.51
CA HIS A 1136 39.83 -39.36 9.63
C HIS A 1136 40.76 -40.08 8.64
N SER A 1137 40.79 -39.67 7.37
CA SER A 1137 41.74 -40.23 6.38
C SER A 1137 43.21 -39.95 6.70
N GLU A 1138 43.49 -38.90 7.49
CA GLU A 1138 44.82 -38.57 8.01
C GLU A 1138 45.15 -39.26 9.36
N GLY A 1139 44.26 -40.11 9.90
CA GLY A 1139 44.44 -40.79 11.19
C GLY A 1139 44.26 -39.88 12.42
N LYS A 1140 43.61 -38.73 12.27
CA LYS A 1140 43.43 -37.65 13.28
C LYS A 1140 41.98 -37.49 13.76
N ALA A 1141 41.09 -38.39 13.37
CA ALA A 1141 39.72 -38.47 13.87
C ALA A 1141 39.20 -39.91 13.82
N THR A 1142 38.37 -40.28 14.78
CA THR A 1142 37.70 -41.58 14.85
C THR A 1142 36.38 -41.50 14.07
N ARG A 1143 36.04 -42.58 13.35
CA ARG A 1143 34.73 -42.81 12.72
C ARG A 1143 34.11 -44.07 13.31
N ILE A 1144 32.87 -43.98 13.78
CA ILE A 1144 32.06 -45.12 14.23
C ILE A 1144 30.81 -45.19 13.35
N GLU A 1145 30.54 -46.37 12.79
CA GLU A 1145 29.41 -46.58 11.87
C GLU A 1145 28.11 -46.91 12.60
N ILE A 1146 26.99 -46.40 12.10
CA ILE A 1146 25.65 -46.61 12.66
C ILE A 1146 24.93 -47.60 11.73
N ASN A 1147 24.77 -48.84 12.19
CA ASN A 1147 24.18 -49.93 11.40
C ASN A 1147 23.14 -50.71 12.26
N PRO A 1148 21.86 -50.74 11.87
CA PRO A 1148 21.27 -50.05 10.72
C PRO A 1148 21.32 -48.52 10.86
N PRO A 1149 21.39 -47.75 9.76
CA PRO A 1149 21.27 -46.29 9.78
C PRO A 1149 19.96 -45.82 10.41
N ILE A 1150 20.00 -44.69 11.10
CA ILE A 1150 18.86 -44.20 11.90
C ILE A 1150 18.23 -42.97 11.24
N THR A 1151 16.95 -43.10 10.85
CA THR A 1151 16.20 -42.03 10.18
C THR A 1151 15.54 -41.08 11.19
N ILE A 1152 15.82 -39.78 11.09
CA ILE A 1152 15.15 -38.71 11.85
C ILE A 1152 14.65 -37.66 10.86
N SER A 1153 13.35 -37.36 10.89
CA SER A 1153 12.78 -36.23 10.15
C SER A 1153 12.88 -34.93 10.94
N GLY A 1154 12.98 -33.81 10.22
CA GLY A 1154 12.72 -32.48 10.77
C GLY A 1154 12.52 -31.42 9.68
N PRO A 1155 12.08 -30.21 10.03
CA PRO A 1155 11.67 -29.21 9.06
C PRO A 1155 12.86 -28.49 8.40
N LEU A 1156 12.77 -28.29 7.08
CA LEU A 1156 13.65 -27.39 6.34
C LEU A 1156 13.29 -25.93 6.61
N GLY A 1157 14.27 -25.15 7.06
CA GLY A 1157 14.13 -23.73 7.40
C GLY A 1157 15.22 -22.84 6.80
N PHE A 1158 15.01 -21.52 6.93
CA PHE A 1158 15.98 -20.47 6.65
C PHE A 1158 16.39 -19.79 7.96
N TYR A 1159 17.70 -19.49 8.12
CA TYR A 1159 18.33 -19.04 9.37
C TYR A 1159 19.31 -17.89 9.14
#